data_AF-F1T664-F1
#
_entry.id   AF-F1T664-F1
#
_cell.length_a   1.000
_cell.length_b   1.000
_cell.length_c   1.000
_cell.angle_alpha   90.00
_cell.angle_beta   90.00
_cell.angle_gamma   90.00
#
_symmetry.space_group_name_H-M   'P 1'
#
loop_
_entity.id
_entity.type
_entity.pdbx_description
1 polymer ?
#
loop_
_entity_poly.entity_id
_entity_poly.type
_entity_poly.pdbx_seq_one_letter_code
_entity_poly.pdbx_strand_id
1 'polypeptide(L)'
;MNFATQKSSHVVAFDTSTDMLACATARVVLDSPTSNNAEKKSLLPQNASFKVVDVHAQDHLCRRRANVELVNTMLGCLDSAHISLDDVDAVIVGRGPGSFTGVRIGIATAKGLSCGMSKKLYGVSTLDSVAWNMWLQGVRGRVAVVADAMRKEVYPGIYNLCEEGALRTFALERVVKADVAVQEFCARADKDELLFSGDAFTKYSDLFKGAGLTRIADEPLWHPSGSGLIQAYVYALTHNQLKSGDPALVLPVYTRLSDAEEHERQRLGLKEPVQVQTTGVNDELAGLHCQLRPMSVNDVQSVCALEKACHAQTHHTPWTEQMFADELSQPNRSWWVAHDEADIIGFAGAVLSGDEFQISDIAVAKARRQNHIGERLLERVAYDGQMYGCTSVSLEVEADNAPARALYNKLGFTRIATRKDYYGKGHDAFMLRAALPLDTTSLHKKEQARPAASVRPWPICAATRSQAGLDALRHAGDLILAIESSCDETGLAIIDSHGEVLANVVATSLDFHSRFGGVVPEIASRKHVEAIVGVFEEVMQQAGEKLGLDTLVPQDLSAVGVTAGPGLVGALVVGVAFAKGLAAGAHLKLIAVNHLEGHMLANLYETNDLKPPFIASLVSGGNTLLVHVKAWGVYEILGATIDDAVGEAFDKVSKALGLGYPGGPIISKLAAKGNKRAIHFPRAMLHSHDYSFSLSGLKTSVITYIEHENQAGRPINLPDLAASFEAAIIDVQVAKAYEALKQTGARDFCVGGGVAANKELRDAYIEAFTKKGIRVTVPPMVVCGDNGAMIALVALRNWRAGIFADFSLDANPNSKFGDWSCLAQPCVSPNWPPKRFPHGTGKGASH
;
A
#
# COMPACT_ATOMS: atom_id res chain seq x y z
N MET A 1 20.07 21.89 -5.83
CA MET A 1 21.07 21.54 -6.87
C MET A 1 22.06 22.68 -6.93
N ASN A 2 23.35 22.43 -6.73
CA ASN A 2 24.38 23.35 -7.22
C ASN A 2 24.50 23.16 -8.74
N PHE A 3 23.47 23.57 -9.49
CA PHE A 3 23.57 23.72 -10.96
C PHE A 3 24.70 24.67 -11.37
N ALA A 4 25.25 25.43 -10.42
CA ALA A 4 26.34 26.38 -10.60
C ALA A 4 27.69 25.75 -11.03
N THR A 5 27.81 24.41 -11.21
CA THR A 5 29.07 23.76 -11.60
C THR A 5 29.01 22.86 -12.83
N GLN A 6 27.86 22.28 -13.21
CA GLN A 6 27.75 21.44 -14.42
C GLN A 6 27.07 22.21 -15.57
N LYS A 7 27.81 22.40 -16.67
CA LYS A 7 27.31 23.04 -17.91
C LYS A 7 26.29 22.20 -18.68
N SER A 8 26.17 20.91 -18.37
CA SER A 8 25.27 19.96 -19.01
C SER A 8 24.88 18.84 -18.06
N SER A 9 23.72 18.22 -18.26
CA SER A 9 23.20 17.12 -17.47
C SER A 9 22.59 16.03 -18.35
N HIS A 10 22.86 14.76 -18.10
CA HIS A 10 22.20 13.65 -18.82
C HIS A 10 20.95 13.21 -18.07
N VAL A 11 19.89 12.98 -18.84
CA VAL A 11 18.61 12.53 -18.31
C VAL A 11 18.14 11.29 -19.04
N VAL A 12 17.43 10.43 -18.33
CA VAL A 12 16.68 9.32 -18.92
C VAL A 12 15.21 9.52 -18.61
N ALA A 13 14.36 9.31 -19.60
CA ALA A 13 12.92 9.54 -19.50
C ALA A 13 12.15 8.34 -20.01
N PHE A 14 11.08 7.95 -19.31
CA PHE A 14 10.18 6.92 -19.81
C PHE A 14 8.74 7.06 -19.28
N ASP A 15 7.78 6.56 -20.06
CA ASP A 15 6.37 6.53 -19.72
C ASP A 15 5.76 5.20 -20.19
N THR A 16 5.01 4.56 -19.30
CA THR A 16 4.37 3.26 -19.48
C THR A 16 2.86 3.33 -19.23
N SER A 17 2.30 4.53 -19.14
CA SER A 17 0.89 4.79 -18.82
C SER A 17 -0.07 4.43 -19.96
N THR A 18 0.42 4.30 -21.20
CA THR A 18 -0.37 3.89 -22.37
C THR A 18 0.15 2.56 -22.93
N ASP A 19 -0.41 2.07 -24.03
CA ASP A 19 0.17 0.91 -24.73
C ASP A 19 1.51 1.22 -25.42
N MET A 20 1.88 2.50 -25.52
CA MET A 20 3.21 2.97 -25.92
C MET A 20 4.15 2.92 -24.71
N LEU A 21 5.25 2.16 -24.84
CA LEU A 21 6.43 2.33 -24.01
C LEU A 21 7.24 3.47 -24.61
N ALA A 22 7.10 4.65 -24.04
CA ALA A 22 7.90 5.81 -24.39
C ALA A 22 9.22 5.75 -23.59
N CYS A 23 10.36 5.86 -24.25
CA CYS A 23 11.67 5.86 -23.61
C CYS A 23 12.70 6.64 -24.42
N ALA A 24 13.41 7.56 -23.75
CA ALA A 24 14.50 8.30 -24.36
C ALA A 24 15.58 8.69 -23.34
N THR A 25 16.78 8.99 -23.83
CA THR A 25 17.81 9.73 -23.09
C THR A 25 18.23 10.96 -23.88
N ALA A 26 18.67 12.00 -23.17
CA ALA A 26 19.22 13.20 -23.78
C ALA A 26 20.18 13.92 -22.85
N ARG A 27 20.91 14.88 -23.43
CA ARG A 27 21.74 15.83 -22.69
C ARG A 27 21.05 17.20 -22.66
N VAL A 28 20.84 17.72 -21.45
CA VAL A 28 20.26 19.05 -21.18
C VAL A 28 21.39 20.04 -20.90
N VAL A 29 21.50 21.09 -21.70
CA VAL A 29 22.61 22.05 -21.67
C VAL A 29 22.08 23.44 -21.32
N LEU A 30 22.79 24.17 -20.46
CA LEU A 30 22.49 25.56 -20.17
C LEU A 30 22.82 26.42 -21.39
N ASP A 31 21.82 27.12 -21.92
CA ASP A 31 21.96 28.05 -23.03
C ASP A 31 22.39 29.41 -22.44
N SER A 32 23.70 29.65 -22.37
CA SER A 32 24.23 30.92 -21.84
C SER A 32 24.05 32.03 -22.87
N PRO A 33 23.49 33.21 -22.51
CA PRO A 33 23.65 34.38 -23.35
C PRO A 33 25.12 34.80 -23.33
N THR A 34 25.69 35.05 -24.51
CA THR A 34 27.02 35.64 -24.69
C THR A 34 27.12 36.98 -23.96
N SER A 35 27.60 37.00 -22.72
CA SER A 35 28.11 38.23 -22.10
C SER A 35 29.28 37.93 -21.15
N ASN A 36 30.42 38.53 -21.47
CA ASN A 36 31.68 38.45 -20.75
C ASN A 36 31.59 39.15 -19.37
N ASN A 37 30.99 38.54 -18.36
CA ASN A 37 31.26 38.93 -16.97
C ASN A 37 31.12 37.73 -16.03
N ALA A 38 32.20 36.97 -15.96
CA ALA A 38 32.41 35.95 -14.95
C ALA A 38 32.80 36.63 -13.63
N GLU A 39 31.84 36.83 -12.72
CA GLU A 39 32.08 36.93 -11.28
C GLU A 39 30.76 37.07 -10.50
N LYS A 40 30.15 35.95 -10.10
CA LYS A 40 29.53 35.71 -8.77
C LYS A 40 28.81 34.36 -8.70
N LYS A 41 29.09 33.63 -7.61
CA LYS A 41 28.66 32.26 -7.30
C LYS A 41 27.17 32.15 -6.89
N SER A 42 26.60 30.97 -7.15
CA SER A 42 25.61 30.24 -6.33
C SER A 42 24.10 30.34 -6.62
N LEU A 43 23.63 31.09 -7.61
CA LEU A 43 22.19 31.08 -7.97
C LEU A 43 22.04 30.94 -9.49
N LEU A 44 21.16 30.05 -9.95
CA LEU A 44 20.74 30.01 -11.35
C LEU A 44 20.23 31.42 -11.72
N PRO A 45 20.66 32.01 -12.86
CA PRO A 45 20.12 33.29 -13.31
C PRO A 45 18.60 33.17 -13.45
N GLN A 46 17.85 34.22 -13.07
CA GLN A 46 16.38 34.24 -13.15
C GLN A 46 15.82 34.01 -14.58
N ASN A 47 16.68 34.01 -15.62
CA ASN A 47 16.35 33.81 -17.04
C ASN A 47 17.24 32.73 -17.72
N ALA A 48 17.63 31.68 -17.00
CA ALA A 48 18.38 30.57 -17.59
C ALA A 48 17.53 29.77 -18.60
N SER A 49 17.88 29.81 -19.88
CA SER A 49 17.30 28.91 -20.90
C SER A 49 18.10 27.60 -20.98
N PHE A 50 17.41 26.50 -21.27
CA PHE A 50 18.01 25.18 -21.42
C PHE A 50 17.70 24.62 -22.80
N LYS A 51 18.65 23.88 -23.38
CA LYS A 51 18.51 23.19 -24.67
C LYS A 51 18.67 21.69 -24.49
N VAL A 52 17.87 20.93 -25.23
CA VAL A 52 17.97 19.47 -25.32
C VAL A 52 18.80 19.13 -26.55
N VAL A 53 19.86 18.35 -26.37
CA VAL A 53 20.75 17.85 -27.44
C VAL A 53 20.99 16.35 -27.25
N ASP A 54 21.51 15.69 -28.29
CA ASP A 54 21.88 14.25 -28.27
C ASP A 54 20.72 13.35 -27.79
N VAL A 55 19.56 13.49 -28.44
CA VAL A 55 18.35 12.73 -28.08
C VAL A 55 18.40 11.34 -28.73
N HIS A 56 18.29 10.29 -27.93
CA HIS A 56 18.15 8.91 -28.37
C HIS A 56 16.86 8.34 -27.79
N ALA A 57 15.94 7.90 -28.66
CA ALA A 57 14.64 7.38 -28.26
C ALA A 57 14.40 5.99 -28.84
N GLN A 58 13.71 5.13 -28.07
CA GLN A 58 13.25 3.80 -28.48
C GLN A 58 11.76 3.62 -28.15
N ASP A 59 10.96 4.63 -28.50
CA ASP A 59 9.50 4.59 -28.31
C ASP A 59 8.87 3.47 -29.17
N HIS A 60 8.11 2.56 -28.56
CA HIS A 60 7.41 1.50 -29.28
C HIS A 60 6.18 0.96 -28.54
N LEU A 61 5.25 0.34 -29.27
CA LEU A 61 4.08 -0.30 -28.69
C LEU A 61 4.48 -1.59 -27.95
N CYS A 62 4.25 -1.63 -26.64
CA CYS A 62 4.57 -2.77 -25.78
C CYS A 62 3.34 -3.60 -25.37
N ARG A 63 2.11 -3.15 -25.67
CA ARG A 63 0.84 -3.87 -25.44
C ARG A 63 0.76 -4.58 -24.08
N ARG A 64 0.92 -3.83 -22.99
CA ARG A 64 0.92 -4.31 -21.59
C ARG A 64 2.11 -5.18 -21.17
N ARG A 65 3.18 -5.23 -21.96
CA ARG A 65 4.47 -5.86 -21.57
C ARG A 65 5.50 -4.87 -21.05
N ALA A 66 5.08 -3.66 -20.70
CA ALA A 66 5.96 -2.62 -20.15
C ALA A 66 6.82 -3.13 -18.98
N ASN A 67 6.28 -3.97 -18.10
CA ASN A 67 7.07 -4.53 -16.99
C ASN A 67 8.26 -5.36 -17.51
N VAL A 68 8.07 -6.13 -18.58
CA VAL A 68 9.10 -7.01 -19.17
C VAL A 68 10.12 -6.21 -19.99
N GLU A 69 9.68 -5.16 -20.68
CA GLU A 69 10.48 -4.50 -21.73
C GLU A 69 11.19 -3.21 -21.25
N LEU A 70 10.65 -2.51 -20.24
CA LEU A 70 11.06 -1.16 -19.87
C LEU A 70 12.56 -1.02 -19.59
N VAL A 71 13.12 -1.85 -18.70
CA VAL A 71 14.51 -1.68 -18.27
C VAL A 71 15.48 -1.96 -19.43
N ASN A 72 15.23 -3.01 -20.22
CA ASN A 72 16.07 -3.32 -21.39
C ASN A 72 15.96 -2.24 -22.48
N THR A 73 14.77 -1.67 -22.69
CA THR A 73 14.57 -0.55 -23.61
C THR A 73 15.34 0.69 -23.16
N MET A 74 15.29 1.00 -21.86
CA MET A 74 16.03 2.10 -21.27
C MET A 74 17.54 1.91 -21.40
N LEU A 75 18.06 0.71 -21.12
CA LEU A 75 19.47 0.39 -21.32
C LEU A 75 19.86 0.52 -22.80
N GLY A 76 19.00 0.06 -23.73
CA GLY A 76 19.21 0.23 -25.16
C GLY A 76 19.29 1.71 -25.60
N CYS A 77 18.49 2.60 -25.00
CA CYS A 77 18.60 4.04 -25.23
C CYS A 77 19.96 4.59 -24.80
N LEU A 78 20.46 4.18 -23.63
CA LEU A 78 21.77 4.60 -23.10
C LEU A 78 22.93 4.06 -23.96
N ASP A 79 22.85 2.80 -24.38
CA ASP A 79 23.82 2.17 -25.28
C ASP A 79 23.89 2.90 -26.62
N SER A 80 22.73 3.29 -27.16
CA SER A 80 22.62 4.06 -28.41
C SER A 80 23.21 5.47 -28.29
N ALA A 81 23.21 6.03 -27.08
CA ALA A 81 23.79 7.32 -26.74
C ALA A 81 25.27 7.22 -26.32
N HIS A 82 25.83 6.01 -26.25
CA HIS A 82 27.18 5.74 -25.77
C HIS A 82 27.46 6.28 -24.35
N ILE A 83 26.45 6.22 -23.48
CA ILE A 83 26.56 6.60 -22.06
C ILE A 83 26.12 5.47 -21.16
N SER A 84 26.59 5.47 -19.92
CA SER A 84 26.22 4.50 -18.89
C SER A 84 25.17 5.08 -17.92
N LEU A 85 24.59 4.24 -17.07
CA LEU A 85 23.72 4.70 -15.99
C LEU A 85 24.44 5.64 -14.99
N ASP A 86 25.76 5.51 -14.85
CA ASP A 86 26.55 6.34 -13.94
C ASP A 86 26.66 7.80 -14.45
N ASP A 87 26.50 7.99 -15.76
CA ASP A 87 26.51 9.31 -16.41
C ASP A 87 25.18 10.06 -16.27
N VAL A 88 24.11 9.37 -15.87
CA VAL A 88 22.76 9.95 -15.74
C VAL A 88 22.63 10.72 -14.43
N ASP A 89 22.11 11.95 -14.52
CA ASP A 89 21.96 12.85 -13.37
C ASP A 89 20.53 12.89 -12.82
N ALA A 90 19.53 12.57 -13.65
CA ALA A 90 18.13 12.54 -13.25
C ALA A 90 17.30 11.56 -14.09
N VAL A 91 16.29 10.98 -13.43
CA VAL A 91 15.27 10.12 -14.04
C VAL A 91 13.98 10.90 -14.17
N ILE A 92 13.35 10.82 -15.34
CA ILE A 92 12.09 11.48 -15.67
C ILE A 92 11.06 10.38 -15.94
N VAL A 93 9.89 10.45 -15.32
CA VAL A 93 8.87 9.41 -15.47
C VAL A 93 7.49 9.99 -15.78
N GLY A 94 6.76 9.37 -16.71
CA GLY A 94 5.34 9.64 -16.89
C GLY A 94 4.55 9.25 -15.64
N ARG A 95 3.89 10.22 -15.00
CA ARG A 95 3.08 9.97 -13.79
C ARG A 95 1.61 9.69 -14.07
N GLY A 96 1.25 9.50 -15.35
CA GLY A 96 -0.12 9.47 -15.82
C GLY A 96 -0.65 10.87 -16.16
N PRO A 97 -1.95 10.98 -16.48
CA PRO A 97 -2.97 9.93 -16.38
C PRO A 97 -2.83 8.84 -17.46
N GLY A 98 -3.39 7.66 -17.20
CA GLY A 98 -3.38 6.51 -18.13
C GLY A 98 -3.78 5.21 -17.42
N SER A 99 -3.38 4.07 -17.99
CA SER A 99 -3.54 2.74 -17.40
C SER A 99 -2.88 2.65 -16.03
N PHE A 100 -3.65 2.35 -14.98
CA PHE A 100 -3.14 2.30 -13.59
C PHE A 100 -1.97 1.32 -13.42
N THR A 101 -2.07 0.12 -14.00
CA THR A 101 -0.97 -0.85 -13.98
C THR A 101 0.27 -0.29 -14.68
N GLY A 102 0.08 0.34 -15.85
CA GLY A 102 1.15 0.95 -16.62
C GLY A 102 1.87 2.05 -15.85
N VAL A 103 1.12 3.00 -15.28
CA VAL A 103 1.67 4.10 -14.47
C VAL A 103 2.45 3.57 -13.26
N ARG A 104 1.95 2.52 -12.59
CA ARG A 104 2.65 1.89 -11.44
C ARG A 104 3.99 1.28 -11.84
N ILE A 105 4.04 0.55 -12.96
CA ILE A 105 5.27 -0.07 -13.47
C ILE A 105 6.34 1.02 -13.68
N GLY A 106 5.98 2.08 -14.41
CA GLY A 106 6.89 3.19 -14.70
C GLY A 106 7.39 3.86 -13.42
N ILE A 107 6.47 4.30 -12.55
CA ILE A 107 6.85 4.98 -11.31
C ILE A 107 7.66 4.08 -10.38
N ALA A 108 7.26 2.83 -10.17
CA ALA A 108 7.99 1.93 -9.28
C ALA A 108 9.40 1.63 -9.81
N THR A 109 9.54 1.39 -11.12
CA THR A 109 10.85 1.23 -11.77
C THR A 109 11.70 2.48 -11.63
N ALA A 110 11.13 3.66 -11.86
CA ALA A 110 11.84 4.93 -11.74
C ALA A 110 12.28 5.24 -10.30
N LYS A 111 11.44 4.90 -9.31
CA LYS A 111 11.79 4.98 -7.88
C LYS A 111 12.96 4.06 -7.56
N GLY A 112 12.92 2.80 -7.98
CA GLY A 112 14.02 1.85 -7.80
C GLY A 112 15.32 2.36 -8.44
N LEU A 113 15.25 2.81 -9.70
CA LEU A 113 16.38 3.33 -10.46
C LEU A 113 17.01 4.56 -9.78
N SER A 114 16.17 5.51 -9.38
CA SER A 114 16.57 6.72 -8.65
C SER A 114 17.24 6.39 -7.31
N CYS A 115 16.70 5.41 -6.57
CA CYS A 115 17.29 4.91 -5.34
C CYS A 115 18.66 4.26 -5.59
N GLY A 116 18.78 3.38 -6.59
CA GLY A 116 20.03 2.69 -6.91
C GLY A 116 21.17 3.63 -7.30
N MET A 117 20.86 4.61 -8.15
CA MET A 117 21.83 5.60 -8.60
C MET A 117 22.07 6.74 -7.60
N SER A 118 21.22 6.84 -6.56
CA SER A 118 21.15 8.02 -5.66
C SER A 118 21.01 9.35 -6.43
N LYS A 119 20.15 9.34 -7.46
CA LYS A 119 19.86 10.50 -8.32
C LYS A 119 18.43 10.99 -8.13
N LYS A 120 18.10 12.11 -8.75
CA LYS A 120 16.77 12.72 -8.62
C LYS A 120 15.75 12.07 -9.55
N LEU A 121 14.49 12.02 -9.08
CA LEU A 121 13.34 11.57 -9.86
C LEU A 121 12.34 12.71 -10.05
N TYR A 122 11.93 12.93 -11.30
CA TYR A 122 10.92 13.92 -11.67
C TYR A 122 9.78 13.27 -12.43
N GLY A 123 8.55 13.43 -11.95
CA GLY A 123 7.38 13.00 -12.72
C GLY A 123 6.89 14.08 -13.69
N VAL A 124 6.39 13.68 -14.85
CA VAL A 124 5.79 14.53 -15.90
C VAL A 124 4.42 13.99 -16.28
N SER A 125 3.47 14.86 -16.63
CA SER A 125 2.16 14.40 -17.11
C SER A 125 2.27 13.70 -18.44
N THR A 126 1.58 12.58 -18.58
CA THR A 126 1.49 11.84 -19.85
C THR A 126 0.82 12.71 -20.92
N LEU A 127 -0.18 13.53 -20.57
CA LEU A 127 -0.83 14.43 -21.54
C LEU A 127 0.14 15.52 -22.02
N ASP A 128 0.99 16.03 -21.13
CA ASP A 128 2.03 17.00 -21.51
C ASP A 128 3.01 16.35 -22.48
N SER A 129 3.42 15.10 -22.24
CA SER A 129 4.31 14.37 -23.15
C SER A 129 3.74 14.27 -24.57
N VAL A 130 2.44 13.96 -24.71
CA VAL A 130 1.76 13.94 -26.03
C VAL A 130 1.79 15.33 -26.68
N ALA A 131 1.45 16.38 -25.93
CA ALA A 131 1.44 17.75 -26.44
C ALA A 131 2.84 18.22 -26.88
N TRP A 132 3.87 17.89 -26.11
CA TRP A 132 5.27 18.18 -26.45
C TRP A 132 5.77 17.33 -27.63
N ASN A 133 5.32 16.09 -27.78
CA ASN A 133 5.59 15.29 -28.96
C ASN A 133 5.04 15.99 -30.22
N MET A 134 3.80 16.47 -30.17
CA MET A 134 3.20 17.23 -31.27
C MET A 134 3.97 18.52 -31.58
N TRP A 135 4.39 19.26 -30.54
CA TRP A 135 5.20 20.46 -30.70
C TRP A 135 6.54 20.19 -31.40
N LEU A 136 7.21 19.08 -31.03
CA LEU A 136 8.47 18.63 -31.65
C LEU A 136 8.29 18.25 -33.12
N GLN A 137 7.11 17.74 -33.50
CA GLN A 137 6.76 17.42 -34.89
C GLN A 137 6.25 18.64 -35.67
N GLY A 138 6.42 19.85 -35.14
CA GLY A 138 6.10 21.10 -35.82
C GLY A 138 4.62 21.52 -35.74
N VAL A 139 3.80 20.83 -34.94
CA VAL A 139 2.40 21.22 -34.75
C VAL A 139 2.32 22.52 -33.93
N ARG A 140 1.44 23.42 -34.36
CA ARG A 140 1.15 24.72 -33.72
C ARG A 140 -0.36 24.97 -33.66
N GLY A 141 -0.79 25.86 -32.77
CA GLY A 141 -2.20 26.22 -32.55
C GLY A 141 -2.83 25.47 -31.37
N ARG A 142 -4.18 25.48 -31.30
CA ARG A 142 -4.92 24.83 -30.21
C ARG A 142 -5.06 23.33 -30.44
N VAL A 143 -4.64 22.54 -29.45
CA VAL A 143 -4.68 21.09 -29.48
C VAL A 143 -5.48 20.57 -28.30
N ALA A 144 -6.35 19.59 -28.54
CA ALA A 144 -7.02 18.82 -27.51
C ALA A 144 -6.41 17.42 -27.47
N VAL A 145 -5.63 17.13 -26.43
CA VAL A 145 -5.15 15.77 -26.14
C VAL A 145 -6.24 15.05 -25.35
N VAL A 146 -6.67 13.90 -25.84
CA VAL A 146 -7.72 13.07 -25.26
C VAL A 146 -7.16 11.67 -25.08
N ALA A 147 -6.75 11.32 -23.86
CA ALA A 147 -6.22 9.98 -23.58
C ALA A 147 -7.34 9.02 -23.13
N ASP A 148 -7.19 7.73 -23.44
CA ASP A 148 -8.13 6.70 -23.02
C ASP A 148 -8.05 6.49 -21.50
N ALA A 149 -9.17 6.70 -20.82
CA ALA A 149 -9.26 6.40 -19.40
C ALA A 149 -9.81 5.00 -19.15
N MET A 150 -10.16 4.21 -20.17
CA MET A 150 -10.95 2.99 -20.08
C MET A 150 -12.38 3.27 -19.57
N ARG A 151 -13.25 2.25 -19.57
CA ARG A 151 -14.63 2.32 -19.05
C ARG A 151 -15.53 3.38 -19.73
N LYS A 152 -15.32 3.65 -21.03
CA LYS A 152 -16.07 4.67 -21.78
C LYS A 152 -15.81 6.10 -21.31
N GLU A 153 -14.64 6.33 -20.73
CA GLU A 153 -14.21 7.65 -20.26
C GLU A 153 -12.87 8.02 -20.87
N VAL A 154 -12.55 9.31 -20.78
CA VAL A 154 -11.34 9.90 -21.34
C VAL A 154 -10.72 10.92 -20.38
N TYR A 155 -9.44 11.19 -20.60
CA TYR A 155 -8.68 12.28 -19.97
C TYR A 155 -8.49 13.41 -20.99
N PRO A 156 -9.37 14.43 -21.01
CA PRO A 156 -9.23 15.56 -21.92
C PRO A 156 -8.32 16.63 -21.34
N GLY A 157 -7.42 17.17 -22.16
CA GLY A 157 -6.57 18.32 -21.86
C GLY A 157 -6.40 19.22 -23.08
N ILE A 158 -6.55 20.53 -22.90
CA ILE A 158 -6.36 21.52 -23.97
C ILE A 158 -5.03 22.23 -23.80
N TYR A 159 -4.33 22.41 -24.90
CA TYR A 159 -3.02 23.03 -25.00
C TYR A 159 -3.02 24.10 -26.10
N ASN A 160 -2.22 25.13 -25.90
CA ASN A 160 -1.84 26.07 -26.95
C ASN A 160 -0.38 25.81 -27.33
N LEU A 161 -0.15 25.30 -28.53
CA LEU A 161 1.19 25.03 -29.05
C LEU A 161 1.70 26.28 -29.80
N CYS A 162 2.64 27.01 -29.20
CA CYS A 162 3.27 28.19 -29.79
C CYS A 162 4.79 27.99 -29.91
N GLU A 163 5.53 28.99 -30.40
CA GLU A 163 7.00 28.90 -30.47
C GLU A 163 7.67 28.77 -29.09
N GLU A 164 7.00 29.21 -28.02
CA GLU A 164 7.50 29.12 -26.65
C GLU A 164 7.32 27.71 -26.05
N GLY A 165 6.45 26.88 -26.61
CA GLY A 165 6.24 25.50 -26.18
C GLY A 165 4.80 25.01 -26.22
N ALA A 166 4.54 23.91 -25.50
CA ALA A 166 3.21 23.35 -25.30
C ALA A 166 2.56 23.91 -24.02
N LEU A 167 1.82 25.01 -24.14
CA LEU A 167 1.23 25.71 -23.00
C LEU A 167 -0.09 25.06 -22.58
N ARG A 168 -0.12 24.51 -21.37
CA ARG A 168 -1.32 23.92 -20.76
C ARG A 168 -2.38 24.99 -20.47
N THR A 169 -3.66 24.72 -20.75
CA THR A 169 -4.78 25.65 -20.46
C THR A 169 -5.67 25.21 -19.29
N PHE A 170 -5.23 24.24 -18.49
CA PHE A 170 -5.97 23.67 -17.36
C PHE A 170 -5.02 23.45 -16.18
N ALA A 171 -5.56 23.46 -14.96
CA ALA A 171 -4.73 23.30 -13.76
C ALA A 171 -4.44 21.82 -13.42
N LEU A 172 -5.47 20.97 -13.51
CA LEU A 172 -5.41 19.57 -13.12
C LEU A 172 -6.03 18.67 -14.19
N GLU A 173 -5.45 17.49 -14.37
CA GLU A 173 -6.05 16.44 -15.17
C GLU A 173 -7.36 15.95 -14.54
N ARG A 174 -8.35 15.66 -15.38
CA ARG A 174 -9.67 15.18 -14.96
C ARG A 174 -10.10 14.00 -15.82
N VAL A 175 -11.03 13.23 -15.29
CA VAL A 175 -11.67 12.11 -16.00
C VAL A 175 -13.14 12.41 -16.23
N VAL A 176 -13.63 12.12 -17.44
CA VAL A 176 -15.05 12.29 -17.80
C VAL A 176 -15.49 11.19 -18.77
N LYS A 177 -16.78 10.91 -18.84
CA LYS A 177 -17.35 10.04 -19.88
C LYS A 177 -17.06 10.61 -21.27
N ALA A 178 -16.81 9.73 -22.23
CA ALA A 178 -16.39 10.11 -23.58
C ALA A 178 -17.47 10.95 -24.30
N ASP A 179 -18.75 10.64 -24.09
CA ASP A 179 -19.89 11.41 -24.60
C ASP A 179 -19.97 12.80 -23.97
N VAL A 180 -19.71 12.91 -22.65
CA VAL A 180 -19.64 14.19 -21.94
C VAL A 180 -18.49 15.04 -22.48
N ALA A 181 -17.31 14.45 -22.67
CA ALA A 181 -16.17 15.17 -23.28
C ALA A 181 -16.53 15.72 -24.68
N VAL A 182 -17.20 14.91 -25.52
CA VAL A 182 -17.65 15.35 -26.84
C VAL A 182 -18.64 16.51 -26.74
N GLN A 183 -19.63 16.43 -25.84
CA GLN A 183 -20.58 17.53 -25.61
C GLN A 183 -19.87 18.81 -25.17
N GLU A 184 -18.92 18.71 -24.24
CA GLU A 184 -18.12 19.83 -23.77
C GLU A 184 -17.31 20.46 -24.92
N PHE A 185 -16.66 19.65 -25.76
CA PHE A 185 -15.93 20.16 -26.93
C PHE A 185 -16.87 20.81 -27.96
N CYS A 186 -18.03 20.22 -28.24
CA CYS A 186 -19.03 20.78 -29.15
C CYS A 186 -19.62 22.11 -28.66
N ALA A 187 -19.70 22.32 -27.34
CA ALA A 187 -20.20 23.54 -26.74
C ALA A 187 -19.20 24.71 -26.79
N ARG A 188 -17.93 24.44 -27.17
CA ARG A 188 -16.90 25.48 -27.23
C ARG A 188 -17.07 26.37 -28.47
N ALA A 189 -16.80 27.67 -28.29
CA ALA A 189 -16.79 28.64 -29.38
C ALA A 189 -15.64 28.40 -30.37
N ASP A 190 -14.51 27.87 -29.90
CA ASP A 190 -13.29 27.59 -30.68
C ASP A 190 -13.21 26.14 -31.17
N LYS A 191 -14.31 25.38 -31.18
CA LYS A 191 -14.28 23.94 -31.49
C LYS A 191 -13.66 23.62 -32.86
N ASP A 192 -13.90 24.49 -33.85
CA ASP A 192 -13.42 24.30 -35.23
C ASP A 192 -11.92 24.61 -35.36
N GLU A 193 -11.32 25.27 -34.35
CA GLU A 193 -9.89 25.54 -34.27
C GLU A 193 -9.10 24.39 -33.63
N LEU A 194 -9.75 23.48 -32.90
CA LEU A 194 -9.10 22.39 -32.18
C LEU A 194 -8.58 21.29 -33.14
N LEU A 195 -7.30 20.95 -32.99
CA LEU A 195 -6.75 19.69 -33.49
C LEU A 195 -6.76 18.66 -32.37
N PHE A 196 -7.42 17.53 -32.60
CA PHE A 196 -7.55 16.46 -31.61
C PHE A 196 -6.44 15.42 -31.75
N SER A 197 -5.88 14.96 -30.63
CA SER A 197 -4.90 13.88 -30.56
C SER A 197 -5.11 13.04 -29.31
N GLY A 198 -4.46 11.89 -29.21
CA GLY A 198 -4.47 11.02 -28.04
C GLY A 198 -4.96 9.60 -28.33
N ASP A 199 -4.56 8.64 -27.51
CA ASP A 199 -4.85 7.22 -27.70
C ASP A 199 -6.34 6.86 -27.52
N ALA A 200 -7.17 7.77 -27.01
CA ALA A 200 -8.63 7.61 -27.00
C ALA A 200 -9.20 7.45 -28.41
N PHE A 201 -8.55 8.01 -29.43
CA PHE A 201 -9.04 7.96 -30.81
C PHE A 201 -8.97 6.57 -31.42
N THR A 202 -8.18 5.64 -30.87
CA THR A 202 -8.26 4.22 -31.25
C THR A 202 -9.65 3.62 -30.99
N LYS A 203 -10.39 4.12 -29.99
CA LYS A 203 -11.72 3.60 -29.58
C LYS A 203 -12.87 4.55 -29.88
N TYR A 204 -12.64 5.86 -29.80
CA TYR A 204 -13.70 6.88 -29.80
C TYR A 204 -13.70 7.76 -31.06
N SER A 205 -12.92 7.44 -32.10
CA SER A 205 -12.86 8.23 -33.36
C SER A 205 -14.25 8.48 -33.96
N ASP A 206 -15.08 7.44 -34.08
CA ASP A 206 -16.40 7.55 -34.70
C ASP A 206 -17.35 8.44 -33.89
N LEU A 207 -17.24 8.41 -32.56
CA LEU A 207 -18.03 9.25 -31.67
C LEU A 207 -17.73 10.74 -31.88
N PHE A 208 -16.45 11.10 -31.96
CA PHE A 208 -16.02 12.50 -32.20
C PHE A 208 -16.39 12.96 -33.61
N LYS A 209 -16.12 12.13 -34.63
CA LYS A 209 -16.47 12.43 -36.03
C LYS A 209 -17.97 12.62 -36.21
N GLY A 210 -18.80 11.76 -35.58
CA GLY A 210 -20.26 11.87 -35.61
C GLY A 210 -20.81 13.17 -35.02
N ALA A 211 -20.07 13.81 -34.11
CA ALA A 211 -20.41 15.09 -33.52
C ALA A 211 -19.82 16.31 -34.27
N GLY A 212 -19.19 16.08 -35.43
CA GLY A 212 -18.57 17.13 -36.25
C GLY A 212 -17.13 17.51 -35.83
N LEU A 213 -16.55 16.85 -34.84
CA LEU A 213 -15.17 17.08 -34.36
C LEU A 213 -14.18 16.27 -35.22
N THR A 214 -13.97 16.70 -36.46
CA THR A 214 -13.29 15.90 -37.51
C THR A 214 -11.79 16.16 -37.65
N ARG A 215 -11.27 17.25 -37.07
CA ARG A 215 -9.85 17.62 -37.14
C ARG A 215 -9.02 16.77 -36.17
N ILE A 216 -8.75 15.53 -36.54
CA ILE A 216 -7.95 14.57 -35.74
C ILE A 216 -6.56 14.45 -36.36
N ALA A 217 -5.52 14.51 -35.52
CA ALA A 217 -4.12 14.35 -35.91
C ALA A 217 -3.82 12.92 -36.37
N ASP A 218 -2.69 12.71 -37.04
CA ASP A 218 -2.24 11.38 -37.44
C ASP A 218 -1.86 10.51 -36.24
N GLU A 219 -2.07 9.20 -36.35
CA GLU A 219 -1.88 8.22 -35.26
C GLU A 219 -0.52 8.27 -34.54
N PRO A 220 0.64 8.51 -35.21
CA PRO A 220 1.92 8.64 -34.51
C PRO A 220 1.99 9.77 -33.48
N LEU A 221 1.09 10.77 -33.59
CA LEU A 221 1.01 11.89 -32.66
C LEU A 221 0.09 11.63 -31.46
N TRP A 222 -0.58 10.47 -31.41
CA TRP A 222 -1.55 10.13 -30.37
C TRP A 222 -0.90 9.67 -29.07
N HIS A 223 0.35 9.24 -29.13
CA HIS A 223 1.03 8.58 -28.01
C HIS A 223 2.04 9.50 -27.34
N PRO A 224 2.32 9.28 -26.03
CA PRO A 224 3.45 9.93 -25.37
C PRO A 224 4.75 9.49 -26.04
N SER A 225 5.78 10.32 -25.94
CA SER A 225 7.12 10.02 -26.45
C SER A 225 8.19 10.35 -25.41
N GLY A 226 9.29 9.60 -25.43
CA GLY A 226 10.41 9.85 -24.51
C GLY A 226 10.96 11.27 -24.69
N SER A 227 11.04 11.72 -25.94
CA SER A 227 11.44 13.09 -26.28
C SER A 227 10.45 14.14 -25.74
N GLY A 228 9.15 13.87 -25.80
CA GLY A 228 8.11 14.75 -25.24
C GLY A 228 8.20 14.89 -23.72
N LEU A 229 8.51 13.79 -23.01
CA LEU A 229 8.76 13.83 -21.56
C LEU A 229 9.96 14.72 -21.21
N ILE A 230 11.06 14.59 -21.96
CA ILE A 230 12.27 15.39 -21.74
C ILE A 230 11.97 16.87 -21.97
N GLN A 231 11.22 17.23 -23.00
CA GLN A 231 10.86 18.64 -23.25
C GLN A 231 9.95 19.22 -22.18
N ALA A 232 8.94 18.46 -21.72
CA ALA A 232 8.10 18.87 -20.61
C ALA A 232 8.92 19.10 -19.32
N TYR A 233 9.90 18.22 -19.05
CA TYR A 233 10.84 18.39 -17.95
C TYR A 233 11.70 19.67 -18.10
N VAL A 234 12.28 19.91 -19.28
CA VAL A 234 13.10 21.09 -19.56
C VAL A 234 12.29 22.38 -19.44
N TYR A 235 11.05 22.37 -19.89
CA TYR A 235 10.14 23.50 -19.72
C TYR A 235 9.90 23.78 -18.22
N ALA A 236 9.60 22.74 -17.42
CA ALA A 236 9.42 22.89 -15.98
C ALA A 236 10.70 23.34 -15.26
N LEU A 237 11.88 22.88 -15.71
CA LEU A 237 13.18 23.34 -15.22
C LEU A 237 13.41 24.83 -15.49
N THR A 238 13.14 25.27 -16.73
CA THR A 238 13.31 26.65 -17.18
C THR A 238 12.40 27.61 -16.40
N HIS A 239 11.20 27.17 -16.05
CA HIS A 239 10.21 27.98 -15.32
C HIS A 239 10.24 27.78 -13.80
N ASN A 240 11.26 27.10 -13.26
CA ASN A 240 11.41 26.82 -11.83
C ASN A 240 10.18 26.12 -11.20
N GLN A 241 9.58 25.19 -11.95
CA GLN A 241 8.40 24.40 -11.56
C GLN A 241 8.75 22.98 -11.08
N LEU A 242 10.04 22.62 -11.07
CA LEU A 242 10.46 21.32 -10.56
C LEU A 242 10.25 21.20 -9.06
N LYS A 243 9.75 20.03 -8.65
CA LYS A 243 9.67 19.63 -7.23
C LYS A 243 11.06 19.27 -6.68
N SER A 244 11.13 18.79 -5.44
CA SER A 244 12.40 18.44 -4.74
C SER A 244 13.30 17.48 -5.56
N GLY A 245 12.68 16.57 -6.31
CA GLY A 245 13.34 15.46 -6.99
C GLY A 245 13.48 14.21 -6.12
N ASP A 246 12.79 14.19 -4.98
CA ASP A 246 12.73 13.06 -4.05
C ASP A 246 11.83 11.96 -4.63
N PRO A 247 12.33 10.71 -4.81
CA PRO A 247 11.54 9.61 -5.35
C PRO A 247 10.35 9.21 -4.46
N ALA A 248 10.39 9.43 -3.14
CA ALA A 248 9.25 9.15 -2.27
C ALA A 248 8.04 10.02 -2.64
N LEU A 249 8.28 11.26 -3.06
CA LEU A 249 7.24 12.27 -3.37
C LEU A 249 6.72 12.21 -4.81
N VAL A 250 7.27 11.34 -5.66
CA VAL A 250 6.78 11.13 -7.03
C VAL A 250 5.71 10.05 -7.01
N LEU A 251 4.45 10.50 -7.00
CA LEU A 251 3.28 9.63 -6.94
C LEU A 251 2.49 9.62 -8.27
N PRO A 252 1.81 8.50 -8.58
CA PRO A 252 0.89 8.41 -9.71
C PRO A 252 -0.25 9.43 -9.60
N VAL A 253 -0.73 9.91 -10.75
CA VAL A 253 -1.96 10.70 -10.84
C VAL A 253 -3.14 9.74 -11.00
N TYR A 254 -3.77 9.38 -9.88
CA TYR A 254 -5.06 8.68 -9.87
C TYR A 254 -6.20 9.68 -9.80
N THR A 255 -6.92 9.85 -10.91
CA THR A 255 -8.10 10.73 -10.98
C THR A 255 -9.41 9.97 -10.73
N ARG A 256 -9.35 8.68 -10.35
CA ARG A 256 -10.52 7.86 -10.01
C ARG A 256 -10.36 7.14 -8.68
N LEU A 257 -11.51 6.99 -8.03
CA LEU A 257 -11.75 6.00 -7.00
C LEU A 257 -11.58 4.57 -7.58
N SER A 258 -11.19 3.64 -6.73
CA SER A 258 -11.23 2.21 -7.00
C SER A 258 -12.67 1.69 -7.02
N ASP A 259 -12.89 0.52 -7.63
CA ASP A 259 -14.21 -0.12 -7.65
C ASP A 259 -14.76 -0.40 -6.25
N ALA A 260 -13.88 -0.73 -5.31
CA ALA A 260 -14.29 -0.94 -3.92
C ALA A 260 -14.77 0.38 -3.28
N GLU A 261 -14.09 1.49 -3.58
CA GLU A 261 -14.51 2.82 -3.13
C GLU A 261 -15.81 3.25 -3.83
N GLU A 262 -16.02 2.90 -5.11
CA GLU A 262 -17.27 3.17 -5.83
C GLU A 262 -18.45 2.32 -5.34
N HIS A 263 -18.25 1.02 -5.10
CA HIS A 263 -19.26 0.15 -4.51
C HIS A 263 -19.60 0.57 -3.09
N GLU A 264 -18.61 0.95 -2.29
CA GLU A 264 -18.85 1.50 -0.96
C GLU A 264 -19.64 2.81 -1.04
N ARG A 265 -19.32 3.67 -2.01
CA ARG A 265 -20.08 4.89 -2.30
C ARG A 265 -21.55 4.58 -2.65
N GLN A 266 -21.78 3.62 -3.52
CA GLN A 266 -23.12 3.17 -3.90
C GLN A 266 -23.88 2.56 -2.71
N ARG A 267 -23.21 1.71 -1.92
CA ARG A 267 -23.77 1.08 -0.71
C ARG A 267 -24.22 2.12 0.31
N LEU A 268 -23.47 3.20 0.44
CA LEU A 268 -23.76 4.33 1.33
C LEU A 268 -24.81 5.31 0.75
N GLY A 269 -25.37 5.04 -0.43
CA GLY A 269 -26.39 5.88 -1.06
C GLY A 269 -25.89 7.26 -1.51
N LEU A 270 -24.58 7.42 -1.67
CA LEU A 270 -23.93 8.69 -2.04
C LEU A 270 -24.17 9.00 -3.53
N LYS A 271 -24.47 10.26 -3.86
CA LYS A 271 -24.67 10.72 -5.25
C LYS A 271 -23.38 10.59 -6.08
N GLU A 272 -23.54 10.39 -7.39
CA GLU A 272 -22.42 10.48 -8.34
C GLU A 272 -21.80 11.90 -8.27
N PRO A 273 -20.49 12.03 -8.00
CA PRO A 273 -19.86 13.33 -7.97
C PRO A 273 -19.82 13.91 -9.37
N VAL A 274 -20.19 15.18 -9.51
CA VAL A 274 -20.17 15.91 -10.79
C VAL A 274 -18.73 16.11 -11.28
N GLN A 275 -17.73 16.03 -10.39
CA GLN A 275 -16.30 16.06 -10.69
C GLN A 275 -15.54 15.25 -9.63
N VAL A 276 -14.73 14.26 -10.04
CA VAL A 276 -13.78 13.59 -9.15
C VAL A 276 -12.51 14.45 -9.11
N GLN A 277 -12.38 15.29 -8.09
CA GLN A 277 -11.09 15.92 -7.81
C GLN A 277 -10.15 14.88 -7.19
N THR A 278 -8.91 14.87 -7.69
CA THR A 278 -7.76 14.02 -7.33
C THR A 278 -7.90 13.26 -6.01
N THR A 279 -8.00 11.92 -6.09
CA THR A 279 -8.06 11.05 -4.91
C THR A 279 -6.65 10.66 -4.51
N GLY A 280 -5.94 11.56 -3.83
CA GLY A 280 -4.78 11.20 -3.02
C GLY A 280 -5.28 10.82 -1.63
N VAL A 281 -5.16 9.54 -1.25
CA VAL A 281 -5.52 9.10 0.09
C VAL A 281 -4.46 9.63 1.05
N ASN A 282 -4.84 10.56 1.92
CA ASN A 282 -3.95 11.19 2.91
C ASN A 282 -3.41 10.13 3.90
N ASP A 283 -2.09 10.12 4.09
CA ASP A 283 -1.27 9.10 4.76
C ASP A 283 -1.02 9.41 6.24
N GLU A 284 -1.90 8.97 7.14
CA GLU A 284 -1.66 9.15 8.59
C GLU A 284 -1.94 7.91 9.46
N LEU A 285 -2.04 6.70 8.88
CA LEU A 285 -2.51 5.52 9.64
C LEU A 285 -1.56 4.33 9.75
N ALA A 286 -0.26 4.49 9.45
CA ALA A 286 0.70 3.41 9.71
C ALA A 286 1.23 3.50 11.16
N GLY A 287 0.52 2.85 12.10
CA GLY A 287 1.12 2.34 13.33
C GLY A 287 0.65 2.97 14.65
N LEU A 288 -0.62 2.79 15.02
CA LEU A 288 -1.10 3.04 16.39
C LEU A 288 -2.25 2.10 16.77
N HIS A 289 -2.25 1.66 18.03
CA HIS A 289 -3.30 0.93 18.76
C HIS A 289 -4.64 1.73 18.88
N CYS A 290 -5.19 2.22 17.78
CA CYS A 290 -6.45 2.98 17.71
C CYS A 290 -6.97 3.03 16.26
N GLN A 291 -7.93 2.16 15.95
CA GLN A 291 -8.61 2.06 14.65
C GLN A 291 -9.99 2.73 14.69
N LEU A 292 -10.44 3.29 13.56
CA LEU A 292 -11.78 3.88 13.42
C LEU A 292 -12.61 3.05 12.44
N ARG A 293 -13.87 2.78 12.77
CA ARG A 293 -14.84 2.12 11.88
C ARG A 293 -16.25 2.67 12.10
N PRO A 294 -17.19 2.47 11.16
CA PRO A 294 -18.59 2.80 11.39
C PRO A 294 -19.13 2.08 12.64
N MET A 295 -19.96 2.78 13.39
CA MET A 295 -20.67 2.23 14.54
C MET A 295 -21.75 1.26 14.06
N SER A 296 -21.87 0.12 14.73
CA SER A 296 -22.90 -0.89 14.46
C SER A 296 -23.80 -1.09 15.69
N VAL A 297 -24.91 -1.80 15.51
CA VAL A 297 -25.81 -2.16 16.62
C VAL A 297 -25.09 -2.97 17.71
N ASN A 298 -24.06 -3.76 17.34
CA ASN A 298 -23.26 -4.54 18.27
C ASN A 298 -22.39 -3.67 19.20
N ASP A 299 -22.17 -2.40 18.85
CA ASP A 299 -21.36 -1.46 19.64
C ASP A 299 -22.19 -0.69 20.66
N VAL A 300 -23.52 -0.67 20.51
CA VAL A 300 -24.44 0.19 21.26
C VAL A 300 -24.27 0.03 22.78
N GLN A 301 -24.12 -1.21 23.26
CA GLN A 301 -23.91 -1.48 24.68
C GLN A 301 -22.60 -0.86 25.20
N SER A 302 -21.50 -1.05 24.45
CA SER A 302 -20.17 -0.55 24.80
C SER A 302 -20.08 0.97 24.65
N VAL A 303 -20.72 1.53 23.64
CA VAL A 303 -20.84 2.99 23.42
C VAL A 303 -21.65 3.64 24.53
N CYS A 304 -22.80 3.07 24.90
CA CYS A 304 -23.61 3.57 26.02
C CYS A 304 -22.85 3.49 27.36
N ALA A 305 -22.07 2.42 27.58
CA ALA A 305 -21.20 2.31 28.75
C ALA A 305 -20.11 3.40 28.77
N LEU A 306 -19.46 3.64 27.63
CA LEU A 306 -18.45 4.69 27.47
C LEU A 306 -19.03 6.09 27.65
N GLU A 307 -20.20 6.36 27.09
CA GLU A 307 -20.89 7.62 27.22
C GLU A 307 -21.27 7.90 28.69
N LYS A 308 -21.91 6.93 29.36
CA LYS A 308 -22.20 7.01 30.80
C LYS A 308 -20.95 7.32 31.61
N ALA A 309 -19.83 6.65 31.31
CA ALA A 309 -18.57 6.90 31.99
C ALA A 309 -17.99 8.31 31.71
N CYS A 310 -18.14 8.82 30.49
CA CYS A 310 -17.68 10.16 30.12
C CYS A 310 -18.50 11.28 30.77
N HIS A 311 -19.79 11.03 31.01
CA HIS A 311 -20.75 12.00 31.52
C HIS A 311 -21.10 11.84 33.01
N ALA A 312 -20.55 10.84 33.71
CA ALA A 312 -20.83 10.55 35.13
C ALA A 312 -20.57 11.72 36.11
N GLN A 313 -19.79 12.73 35.69
CA GLN A 313 -19.46 13.92 36.47
C GLN A 313 -19.87 15.22 35.77
N THR A 314 -20.84 15.15 34.85
CA THR A 314 -21.32 16.28 34.05
C THR A 314 -22.83 16.48 34.23
N HIS A 315 -23.35 17.63 33.81
CA HIS A 315 -24.79 17.92 33.80
C HIS A 315 -25.51 17.32 32.58
N HIS A 316 -24.76 16.65 31.69
CA HIS A 316 -25.29 15.99 30.50
C HIS A 316 -25.97 14.67 30.87
N THR A 317 -27.20 14.48 30.38
CA THR A 317 -27.88 13.19 30.48
C THR A 317 -27.33 12.26 29.39
N PRO A 318 -26.67 11.14 29.74
CA PRO A 318 -26.18 10.18 28.75
C PRO A 318 -27.34 9.58 27.95
N TRP A 319 -27.12 9.32 26.68
CA TRP A 319 -28.06 8.65 25.80
C TRP A 319 -28.25 7.20 26.25
N THR A 320 -29.45 6.70 25.94
CA THR A 320 -29.82 5.31 26.21
C THR A 320 -29.45 4.43 25.03
N GLU A 321 -29.34 3.12 25.25
CA GLU A 321 -29.11 2.15 24.16
C GLU A 321 -30.18 2.26 23.06
N GLN A 322 -31.44 2.52 23.44
CA GLN A 322 -32.52 2.73 22.48
C GLN A 322 -32.28 3.97 21.60
N MET A 323 -31.77 5.07 22.16
CA MET A 323 -31.50 6.29 21.38
C MET A 323 -30.39 6.08 20.35
N PHE A 324 -29.32 5.38 20.70
CA PHE A 324 -28.30 5.01 19.71
C PHE A 324 -28.83 4.03 18.65
N ALA A 325 -29.63 3.05 19.05
CA ALA A 325 -30.25 2.11 18.11
C ALA A 325 -31.18 2.84 17.12
N ASP A 326 -31.98 3.78 17.60
CA ASP A 326 -32.88 4.59 16.79
C ASP A 326 -32.10 5.48 15.80
N GLU A 327 -30.99 6.07 16.22
CA GLU A 327 -30.13 6.89 15.36
C GLU A 327 -29.39 6.07 14.30
N LEU A 328 -28.91 4.87 14.64
CA LEU A 328 -28.30 3.94 13.68
C LEU A 328 -29.30 3.39 12.64
N SER A 329 -30.59 3.39 12.97
CA SER A 329 -31.64 2.90 12.07
C SER A 329 -32.11 3.92 11.03
N GLN A 330 -31.74 5.19 11.18
CA GLN A 330 -32.24 6.29 10.35
C GLN A 330 -31.25 6.67 9.23
N PRO A 331 -31.75 7.02 8.03
CA PRO A 331 -30.91 7.53 6.96
C PRO A 331 -30.36 8.94 7.28
N ASN A 332 -29.36 9.37 6.50
CA ASN A 332 -28.70 10.67 6.61
C ASN A 332 -28.03 10.91 7.98
N ARG A 333 -27.47 9.85 8.55
CA ARG A 333 -26.67 9.86 9.77
C ARG A 333 -25.29 9.27 9.50
N SER A 334 -24.28 9.73 10.22
CA SER A 334 -22.95 9.12 10.25
C SER A 334 -22.54 8.90 11.69
N TRP A 335 -22.23 7.66 12.03
CA TRP A 335 -21.77 7.25 13.35
C TRP A 335 -20.50 6.44 13.25
N TRP A 336 -19.48 6.82 14.00
CA TRP A 336 -18.16 6.19 14.00
C TRP A 336 -17.75 5.83 15.42
N VAL A 337 -17.04 4.70 15.56
CA VAL A 337 -16.36 4.30 16.79
C VAL A 337 -14.85 4.24 16.56
N ALA A 338 -14.10 4.63 17.58
CA ALA A 338 -12.69 4.34 17.73
C ALA A 338 -12.53 3.16 18.68
N HIS A 339 -11.79 2.14 18.28
CA HIS A 339 -11.53 0.96 19.09
C HIS A 339 -10.05 0.59 19.15
N ASP A 340 -9.68 -0.06 20.24
CA ASP A 340 -8.37 -0.66 20.46
C ASP A 340 -8.58 -2.08 20.95
N GLU A 341 -8.09 -3.05 20.18
CA GLU A 341 -8.27 -4.49 20.41
C GLU A 341 -9.69 -4.97 20.80
N ALA A 342 -10.71 -4.37 20.16
CA ALA A 342 -12.16 -4.55 20.35
C ALA A 342 -12.80 -3.76 21.52
N ASP A 343 -12.01 -3.05 22.33
CA ASP A 343 -12.55 -2.13 23.32
C ASP A 343 -12.91 -0.79 22.67
N ILE A 344 -14.14 -0.32 22.85
CA ILE A 344 -14.56 0.99 22.35
C ILE A 344 -13.95 2.09 23.23
N ILE A 345 -13.10 2.90 22.64
CA ILE A 345 -12.34 3.96 23.32
C ILE A 345 -12.77 5.38 22.90
N GLY A 346 -13.61 5.49 21.87
CA GLY A 346 -14.26 6.75 21.48
C GLY A 346 -15.39 6.52 20.47
N PHE A 347 -16.25 7.51 20.29
CA PHE A 347 -17.25 7.54 19.24
C PHE A 347 -17.64 8.98 18.86
N ALA A 348 -18.20 9.16 17.68
CA ALA A 348 -18.82 10.42 17.26
C ALA A 348 -19.96 10.15 16.27
N GLY A 349 -20.99 10.99 16.33
CA GLY A 349 -22.19 10.91 15.50
C GLY A 349 -22.65 12.25 14.97
N ALA A 350 -23.23 12.27 13.78
CA ALA A 350 -23.83 13.46 13.20
C ALA A 350 -25.03 13.14 12.31
N VAL A 351 -25.86 14.17 12.12
CA VAL A 351 -27.07 14.17 11.32
C VAL A 351 -27.01 15.23 10.22
N LEU A 352 -27.50 14.88 9.03
CA LEU A 352 -27.73 15.86 7.97
C LEU A 352 -28.92 16.77 8.31
N SER A 353 -28.66 18.07 8.31
CA SER A 353 -29.66 19.12 8.50
C SER A 353 -29.53 20.15 7.36
N GLY A 354 -30.26 19.94 6.27
CA GLY A 354 -30.19 20.80 5.09
C GLY A 354 -28.85 20.67 4.35
N ASP A 355 -28.12 21.78 4.22
CA ASP A 355 -26.77 21.86 3.64
C ASP A 355 -25.65 21.79 4.69
N GLU A 356 -26.02 21.47 5.94
CA GLU A 356 -25.13 21.39 7.08
C GLU A 356 -25.16 19.99 7.72
N PHE A 357 -24.02 19.55 8.24
CA PHE A 357 -23.91 18.34 9.04
C PHE A 357 -23.82 18.73 10.52
N GLN A 358 -24.79 18.33 11.35
CA GLN A 358 -24.82 18.66 12.77
C GLN A 358 -24.28 17.48 13.57
N ILE A 359 -23.18 17.68 14.32
CA ILE A 359 -22.63 16.68 15.23
C ILE A 359 -23.56 16.55 16.43
N SER A 360 -24.14 15.37 16.58
CA SER A 360 -25.08 15.03 17.63
C SER A 360 -24.37 14.70 18.93
N ASP A 361 -23.28 13.94 18.85
CA ASP A 361 -22.52 13.52 20.03
C ASP A 361 -21.06 13.14 19.70
N ILE A 362 -20.18 13.28 20.68
CA ILE A 362 -18.79 12.84 20.64
C ILE A 362 -18.26 12.57 22.04
N ALA A 363 -17.70 11.38 22.23
CA ALA A 363 -17.02 11.04 23.48
C ALA A 363 -15.73 10.25 23.24
N VAL A 364 -14.75 10.48 24.12
CA VAL A 364 -13.48 9.74 24.16
C VAL A 364 -13.16 9.36 25.61
N ALA A 365 -12.78 8.09 25.81
CA ALA A 365 -12.45 7.52 27.11
C ALA A 365 -11.41 8.39 27.83
N LYS A 366 -11.64 8.69 29.12
CA LYS A 366 -10.82 9.63 29.90
C LYS A 366 -9.32 9.30 29.86
N ALA A 367 -8.98 8.03 29.97
CA ALA A 367 -7.58 7.54 29.92
C ALA A 367 -6.92 7.65 28.54
N ARG A 368 -7.70 7.91 27.49
CA ARG A 368 -7.26 7.98 26.08
C ARG A 368 -7.43 9.37 25.47
N ARG A 369 -7.86 10.36 26.26
CA ARG A 369 -7.88 11.77 25.85
C ARG A 369 -6.45 12.28 25.64
N GLN A 370 -6.28 13.32 24.83
CA GLN A 370 -4.98 13.87 24.40
C GLN A 370 -4.18 12.96 23.43
N ASN A 371 -4.75 11.85 22.96
CA ASN A 371 -4.15 10.99 21.93
C ASN A 371 -4.80 11.21 20.53
N HIS A 372 -5.29 12.41 20.25
CA HIS A 372 -5.87 12.80 18.94
C HIS A 372 -7.10 11.99 18.46
N ILE A 373 -7.69 11.13 19.31
CA ILE A 373 -8.85 10.28 18.94
C ILE A 373 -10.08 11.12 18.59
N GLY A 374 -10.39 12.14 19.38
CA GLY A 374 -11.54 13.02 19.13
C GLY A 374 -11.40 13.83 17.86
N GLU A 375 -10.17 14.27 17.53
CA GLU A 375 -9.83 14.95 16.27
C GLU A 375 -10.15 14.03 15.08
N ARG A 376 -9.61 12.80 15.10
CA ARG A 376 -9.82 11.80 14.04
C ARG A 376 -11.29 11.39 13.85
N LEU A 377 -12.05 11.29 14.94
CA LEU A 377 -13.49 10.99 14.89
C LEU A 377 -14.27 12.13 14.21
N LEU A 378 -13.97 13.39 14.56
CA LEU A 378 -14.61 14.56 13.95
C LEU A 378 -14.26 14.72 12.48
N GLU A 379 -13.00 14.50 12.10
CA GLU A 379 -12.58 14.51 10.70
C GLU A 379 -13.35 13.47 9.88
N ARG A 380 -13.56 12.29 10.45
CA ARG A 380 -14.26 11.21 9.76
C ARG A 380 -15.76 11.52 9.59
N VAL A 381 -16.40 12.04 10.63
CA VAL A 381 -17.79 12.48 10.57
C VAL A 381 -17.96 13.67 9.62
N ALA A 382 -17.03 14.64 9.65
CA ALA A 382 -17.03 15.79 8.75
C ALA A 382 -16.77 15.41 7.29
N TYR A 383 -15.93 14.39 7.05
CA TYR A 383 -15.73 13.80 5.73
C TYR A 383 -17.04 13.21 5.21
N ASP A 384 -17.76 12.45 6.02
CA ASP A 384 -19.07 11.91 5.61
C ASP A 384 -20.07 13.04 5.32
N GLY A 385 -20.06 14.14 6.09
CA GLY A 385 -20.84 15.35 5.79
C GLY A 385 -20.52 15.95 4.41
N GLN A 386 -19.25 16.03 4.03
CA GLN A 386 -18.85 16.44 2.67
C GLN A 386 -19.39 15.48 1.61
N MET A 387 -19.36 14.19 1.89
CA MET A 387 -19.92 13.17 0.98
C MET A 387 -21.44 13.30 0.84
N TYR A 388 -22.14 13.81 1.86
CA TYR A 388 -23.56 14.17 1.78
C TYR A 388 -23.83 15.50 1.04
N GLY A 389 -22.78 16.23 0.63
CA GLY A 389 -22.89 17.51 -0.06
C GLY A 389 -23.02 18.70 0.87
N CYS A 390 -22.72 18.55 2.16
CA CYS A 390 -22.72 19.66 3.10
C CYS A 390 -21.55 20.61 2.83
N THR A 391 -21.80 21.90 3.02
CA THR A 391 -20.76 22.94 2.93
C THR A 391 -20.23 23.36 4.30
N SER A 392 -20.94 22.99 5.37
CA SER A 392 -20.55 23.28 6.75
C SER A 392 -20.89 22.14 7.71
N VAL A 393 -20.26 22.18 8.87
CA VAL A 393 -20.54 21.32 10.02
C VAL A 393 -20.77 22.18 11.26
N SER A 394 -21.74 21.81 12.08
CA SER A 394 -22.08 22.50 13.33
C SER A 394 -22.13 21.55 14.53
N LEU A 395 -21.94 22.10 15.72
CA LEU A 395 -22.07 21.37 16.98
C LEU A 395 -22.44 22.29 18.13
N GLU A 396 -22.96 21.72 19.20
CA GLU A 396 -23.17 22.37 20.48
C GLU A 396 -22.12 21.89 21.51
N VAL A 397 -21.56 22.83 22.28
CA VAL A 397 -20.61 22.53 23.36
C VAL A 397 -20.90 23.37 24.59
N GLU A 398 -20.79 22.78 25.78
CA GLU A 398 -20.97 23.48 27.05
C GLU A 398 -19.96 24.64 27.19
N ALA A 399 -20.44 25.82 27.63
CA ALA A 399 -19.64 27.04 27.71
C ALA A 399 -18.36 26.86 28.55
N ASP A 400 -18.42 26.04 29.59
CA ASP A 400 -17.31 25.80 30.53
C ASP A 400 -16.39 24.63 30.10
N ASN A 401 -16.70 23.91 29.02
CA ASN A 401 -15.87 22.81 28.51
C ASN A 401 -14.67 23.33 27.69
N ALA A 402 -13.70 23.93 28.39
CA ALA A 402 -12.51 24.50 27.78
C ALA A 402 -11.70 23.50 26.91
N PRO A 403 -11.52 22.22 27.29
CA PRO A 403 -10.82 21.24 26.46
C PRO A 403 -11.51 20.98 25.11
N ALA A 404 -12.83 20.79 25.10
CA ALA A 404 -13.57 20.57 23.86
C ALA A 404 -13.58 21.82 22.98
N ARG A 405 -13.74 23.01 23.57
CA ARG A 405 -13.65 24.28 22.83
C ARG A 405 -12.28 24.50 22.19
N ALA A 406 -11.20 24.13 22.88
CA ALA A 406 -9.85 24.21 22.31
C ALA A 406 -9.68 23.27 21.11
N LEU A 407 -10.20 22.05 21.20
CA LEU A 407 -10.26 21.09 20.09
C LEU A 407 -11.04 21.65 18.89
N TYR A 408 -12.27 22.12 19.11
CA TYR A 408 -13.12 22.62 18.01
C TYR A 408 -12.53 23.86 17.34
N ASN A 409 -11.99 24.81 18.11
CA ASN A 409 -11.32 25.98 17.55
C ASN A 409 -10.12 25.60 16.66
N LYS A 410 -9.38 24.54 17.03
CA LYS A 410 -8.23 24.02 16.26
C LYS A 410 -8.64 23.45 14.90
N LEU A 411 -9.84 22.89 14.81
CA LEU A 411 -10.45 22.36 13.58
C LEU A 411 -11.18 23.43 12.75
N GLY A 412 -11.11 24.71 13.14
CA GLY A 412 -11.72 25.82 12.42
C GLY A 412 -13.17 26.12 12.79
N PHE A 413 -13.69 25.54 13.87
CA PHE A 413 -15.01 25.91 14.38
C PHE A 413 -15.00 27.30 15.01
N THR A 414 -16.02 28.09 14.68
CA THR A 414 -16.22 29.44 15.22
C THR A 414 -17.57 29.54 15.91
N ARG A 415 -17.66 30.32 16.98
CA ARG A 415 -18.92 30.48 17.73
C ARG A 415 -19.89 31.36 16.96
N ILE A 416 -21.08 30.83 16.68
CA ILE A 416 -22.15 31.55 15.96
C ILE A 416 -23.29 31.99 16.89
N ALA A 417 -23.54 31.27 17.99
CA ALA A 417 -24.58 31.62 18.94
C ALA A 417 -24.33 31.03 20.35
N THR A 418 -25.13 31.45 21.32
CA THR A 418 -25.20 30.86 22.66
C THR A 418 -26.65 30.50 22.97
N ARG A 419 -26.90 29.26 23.37
CA ARG A 419 -28.19 28.80 23.91
C ARG A 419 -28.13 28.82 25.44
N LYS A 420 -29.04 29.58 26.06
CA LYS A 420 -29.12 29.68 27.50
C LYS A 420 -29.72 28.43 28.12
N ASP A 421 -29.17 28.02 29.26
CA ASP A 421 -29.66 26.90 30.08
C ASP A 421 -29.83 25.55 29.32
N TYR A 422 -29.05 25.35 28.24
CA TYR A 422 -29.23 24.20 27.33
C TYR A 422 -28.83 22.86 27.97
N TYR A 423 -27.75 22.83 28.75
CA TYR A 423 -27.31 21.63 29.49
C TYR A 423 -27.85 21.59 30.93
N GLY A 424 -28.81 22.46 31.25
CA GLY A 424 -29.35 22.64 32.60
C GLY A 424 -29.25 24.08 33.08
N LYS A 425 -29.89 24.37 34.22
CA LYS A 425 -29.97 25.72 34.78
C LYS A 425 -28.59 26.27 35.13
N GLY A 426 -28.16 27.33 34.46
CA GLY A 426 -26.84 27.95 34.59
C GLY A 426 -25.77 27.39 33.66
N HIS A 427 -26.10 26.42 32.78
CA HIS A 427 -25.16 25.74 31.89
C HIS A 427 -25.51 26.02 30.41
N ASP A 428 -24.94 27.11 29.89
CA ASP A 428 -25.14 27.55 28.51
C ASP A 428 -24.38 26.66 27.50
N ALA A 429 -24.91 26.53 26.28
CA ALA A 429 -24.23 25.90 25.16
C ALA A 429 -23.77 26.94 24.14
N PHE A 430 -22.51 26.87 23.73
CA PHE A 430 -22.02 27.57 22.55
C PHE A 430 -22.31 26.73 21.31
N MET A 431 -22.99 27.33 20.36
CA MET A 431 -23.18 26.76 19.02
C MET A 431 -21.99 27.17 18.17
N LEU A 432 -21.26 26.18 17.69
CA LEU A 432 -20.08 26.37 16.86
C LEU A 432 -20.34 25.87 15.43
N ARG A 433 -19.73 26.52 14.44
CA ARG A 433 -19.82 26.15 13.03
C ARG A 433 -18.47 26.27 12.33
N ALA A 434 -18.14 25.31 11.47
CA ALA A 434 -16.97 25.32 10.60
C ALA A 434 -17.39 25.11 9.13
N ALA A 435 -16.63 25.68 8.20
CA ALA A 435 -16.74 25.32 6.80
C ALA A 435 -16.11 23.95 6.55
N LEU A 436 -16.64 23.20 5.58
CA LEU A 436 -16.04 21.96 5.12
C LEU A 436 -15.20 22.22 3.85
N PRO A 437 -14.01 21.58 3.69
CA PRO A 437 -13.37 20.67 4.65
C PRO A 437 -12.84 21.39 5.90
N LEU A 438 -12.75 20.66 7.02
CA LEU A 438 -12.17 21.20 8.26
C LEU A 438 -10.70 21.61 8.06
N ASP A 439 -10.27 22.67 8.74
CA ASP A 439 -8.88 23.15 8.69
C ASP A 439 -8.00 22.28 9.59
N THR A 440 -7.37 21.27 8.98
CA THR A 440 -6.40 20.39 9.65
C THR A 440 -4.96 20.89 9.50
N THR A 441 -4.72 21.93 8.70
CA THR A 441 -3.39 22.38 8.28
C THR A 441 -2.51 22.93 9.42
N SER A 442 -3.10 23.43 10.50
CA SER A 442 -2.37 23.98 11.65
C SER A 442 -1.89 22.93 12.66
N LEU A 443 -2.34 21.68 12.53
CA LEU A 443 -2.08 20.58 13.46
C LEU A 443 -0.77 19.83 13.18
N HIS A 444 -0.38 19.71 11.91
CA HIS A 444 0.77 18.90 11.47
C HIS A 444 2.16 19.49 11.84
N LYS A 445 2.22 20.60 12.57
CA LYS A 445 3.49 21.28 12.92
C LYS A 445 4.17 20.78 14.20
N LYS A 446 3.52 19.98 15.06
CA LYS A 446 4.04 19.65 16.40
C LYS A 446 4.16 18.16 16.76
N GLU A 447 3.71 17.24 15.93
CA GLU A 447 3.96 15.80 16.12
C GLU A 447 5.28 15.39 15.46
N GLN A 448 6.40 15.64 16.13
CA GLN A 448 7.66 14.98 15.81
C GLN A 448 7.94 13.90 16.85
N ALA A 449 7.50 12.68 16.55
CA ALA A 449 8.17 11.42 16.92
C ALA A 449 7.45 10.22 16.27
N ARG A 450 7.48 10.11 14.93
CA ARG A 450 7.30 8.91 14.08
C ARG A 450 7.33 9.34 12.60
N PRO A 451 7.68 8.46 11.64
CA PRO A 451 8.12 8.89 10.34
C PRO A 451 6.92 9.39 9.53
N ALA A 452 6.66 10.71 9.61
CA ALA A 452 6.30 11.44 8.41
C ALA A 452 7.30 11.05 7.32
N ALA A 453 6.88 10.99 6.05
CA ALA A 453 7.84 11.01 4.95
C ALA A 453 8.79 12.17 5.25
N SER A 454 10.00 11.80 5.72
CA SER A 454 10.96 12.78 6.18
C SER A 454 11.14 13.69 4.98
N VAL A 455 10.87 14.98 5.12
CA VAL A 455 11.45 15.95 4.18
C VAL A 455 12.92 15.98 4.55
N ARG A 456 13.60 14.88 4.25
CA ARG A 456 15.02 14.68 4.36
C ARG A 456 15.64 15.31 3.12
N PRO A 457 16.91 15.70 3.20
CA PRO A 457 17.68 15.99 2.00
C PRO A 457 17.76 14.72 1.14
N TRP A 458 17.21 14.77 -0.08
CA TRP A 458 17.50 13.79 -1.12
C TRP A 458 18.51 14.36 -2.12
N PRO A 459 19.54 13.61 -2.55
CA PRO A 459 19.81 12.21 -2.24
C PRO A 459 20.35 11.97 -0.83
N ILE A 460 20.20 10.74 -0.32
CA ILE A 460 20.82 10.30 0.93
C ILE A 460 22.33 10.40 0.78
N CYS A 461 22.96 11.16 1.66
CA CYS A 461 24.41 11.32 1.72
C CYS A 461 24.92 10.57 2.96
N ALA A 462 25.46 9.37 2.75
CA ALA A 462 26.09 8.62 3.83
C ALA A 462 27.33 9.37 4.36
N ALA A 463 27.56 9.27 5.66
CA ALA A 463 28.74 9.82 6.29
C ALA A 463 30.01 9.11 5.81
N THR A 464 31.16 9.76 6.03
CA THR A 464 32.45 9.10 5.80
C THR A 464 32.57 7.89 6.73
N ARG A 465 32.80 6.71 6.15
CA ARG A 465 32.86 5.46 6.91
C ARG A 465 34.13 5.38 7.75
N SER A 466 33.97 4.99 9.00
CA SER A 466 35.09 4.67 9.89
C SER A 466 35.75 3.35 9.46
N GLN A 467 37.01 3.13 9.86
CA GLN A 467 37.70 1.86 9.62
C GLN A 467 36.94 0.67 10.23
N ALA A 468 36.38 0.85 11.43
CA ALA A 468 35.56 -0.16 12.10
C ALA A 468 34.31 -0.53 11.29
N GLY A 469 33.63 0.46 10.69
CA GLY A 469 32.47 0.23 9.83
C GLY A 469 32.83 -0.49 8.52
N LEU A 470 33.98 -0.18 7.93
CA LEU A 470 34.48 -0.90 6.75
C LEU A 470 34.84 -2.35 7.08
N ASP A 471 35.43 -2.60 8.24
CA ASP A 471 35.76 -3.95 8.70
C ASP A 471 34.48 -4.75 9.05
N ALA A 472 33.45 -4.09 9.60
CA ALA A 472 32.14 -4.69 9.83
C ALA A 472 31.46 -5.10 8.52
N LEU A 473 31.48 -4.26 7.48
CA LEU A 473 30.97 -4.59 6.14
C LEU A 473 31.71 -5.79 5.54
N ARG A 474 33.05 -5.80 5.61
CA ARG A 474 33.86 -6.93 5.12
C ARG A 474 33.55 -8.22 5.87
N HIS A 475 33.30 -8.13 7.18
CA HIS A 475 32.93 -9.28 7.99
C HIS A 475 31.53 -9.80 7.64
N ALA A 476 30.55 -8.91 7.43
CA ALA A 476 29.20 -9.25 7.02
C ALA A 476 29.17 -9.95 5.64
N GLY A 477 30.10 -9.59 4.74
CA GLY A 477 30.23 -10.18 3.40
C GLY A 477 29.16 -9.64 2.44
N ASP A 478 28.66 -10.49 1.55
CA ASP A 478 27.58 -10.11 0.64
C ASP A 478 26.30 -9.70 1.39
N LEU A 479 25.76 -8.54 1.03
CA LEU A 479 24.49 -8.04 1.57
C LEU A 479 23.39 -8.21 0.52
N ILE A 480 22.31 -8.88 0.91
CA ILE A 480 21.17 -9.14 0.02
C ILE A 480 19.96 -8.37 0.56
N LEU A 481 19.47 -7.42 -0.23
CA LEU A 481 18.19 -6.77 0.03
C LEU A 481 17.06 -7.67 -0.46
N ALA A 482 16.01 -7.84 0.32
CA ALA A 482 14.83 -8.61 -0.06
C ALA A 482 13.57 -7.76 0.02
N ILE A 483 12.66 -7.94 -0.94
CA ILE A 483 11.42 -7.17 -1.09
C ILE A 483 10.21 -8.10 -1.14
N GLU A 484 9.26 -7.87 -0.25
CA GLU A 484 7.95 -8.52 -0.17
C GLU A 484 6.86 -7.48 -0.41
N SER A 485 5.97 -7.75 -1.38
CA SER A 485 4.85 -6.88 -1.76
C SER A 485 3.75 -7.69 -2.44
N SER A 486 3.49 -8.92 -1.99
CA SER A 486 2.55 -9.84 -2.64
C SER A 486 1.08 -9.54 -2.31
N CYS A 487 0.81 -8.94 -1.14
CA CYS A 487 -0.53 -8.69 -0.63
C CYS A 487 -0.72 -7.27 -0.08
N ASP A 488 -0.73 -7.05 1.24
CA ASP A 488 -1.00 -5.77 1.89
C ASP A 488 0.14 -5.30 2.82
N GLU A 489 1.23 -6.06 2.93
CA GLU A 489 2.47 -5.65 3.55
C GLU A 489 3.53 -5.25 2.51
N THR A 490 4.12 -4.07 2.69
CA THR A 490 5.38 -3.68 2.03
C THR A 490 6.52 -4.00 2.99
N GLY A 491 7.19 -5.13 2.79
CA GLY A 491 8.24 -5.63 3.67
C GLY A 491 9.60 -5.64 2.99
N LEU A 492 10.62 -5.00 3.58
CA LEU A 492 12.00 -5.11 3.11
C LEU A 492 12.92 -5.58 4.24
N ALA A 493 13.92 -6.40 3.90
CA ALA A 493 14.94 -6.85 4.83
C ALA A 493 16.32 -6.92 4.18
N ILE A 494 17.36 -6.79 4.98
CA ILE A 494 18.74 -7.00 4.54
C ILE A 494 19.33 -8.16 5.34
N ILE A 495 19.87 -9.15 4.63
CA ILE A 495 20.55 -10.31 5.21
C ILE A 495 22.00 -10.33 4.76
N ASP A 496 22.90 -10.71 5.67
CA ASP A 496 24.32 -10.82 5.38
C ASP A 496 24.72 -12.21 4.86
N SER A 497 26.01 -12.37 4.55
CA SER A 497 26.52 -13.63 4.03
C SER A 497 26.48 -14.77 5.05
N HIS A 498 26.32 -14.52 6.34
CA HIS A 498 26.22 -15.55 7.38
C HIS A 498 24.77 -15.96 7.66
N GLY A 499 23.80 -15.31 7.01
CA GLY A 499 22.38 -15.54 7.23
C GLY A 499 21.82 -14.78 8.44
N GLU A 500 22.51 -13.73 8.92
CA GLU A 500 21.98 -12.82 9.92
C GLU A 500 21.18 -11.71 9.24
N VAL A 501 19.93 -11.52 9.68
CA VAL A 501 19.09 -10.41 9.23
C VAL A 501 19.51 -9.16 9.98
N LEU A 502 20.09 -8.21 9.25
CA LEU A 502 20.60 -6.95 9.79
C LEU A 502 19.46 -5.96 10.07
N ALA A 503 18.42 -5.97 9.23
CA ALA A 503 17.21 -5.18 9.40
C ALA A 503 16.01 -5.85 8.72
N ASN A 504 14.81 -5.63 9.25
CA ASN A 504 13.55 -6.10 8.70
C ASN A 504 12.46 -5.09 9.02
N VAL A 505 11.97 -4.39 7.99
CA VAL A 505 11.01 -3.28 8.10
C VAL A 505 9.75 -3.66 7.34
N VAL A 506 8.59 -3.45 7.95
CA VAL A 506 7.28 -3.75 7.35
C VAL A 506 6.37 -2.54 7.50
N ALA A 507 5.85 -2.05 6.38
CA ALA A 507 4.74 -1.10 6.34
C ALA A 507 3.45 -1.86 5.94
N THR A 508 2.47 -1.90 6.84
CA THR A 508 1.19 -2.58 6.62
C THR A 508 0.12 -1.61 6.14
N SER A 509 -0.68 -2.00 5.14
CA SER A 509 -1.89 -1.28 4.71
C SER A 509 -3.19 -1.88 5.26
N LEU A 510 -3.10 -2.76 6.27
CA LEU A 510 -4.24 -3.46 6.87
C LEU A 510 -5.39 -2.52 7.27
N ASP A 511 -5.08 -1.37 7.87
CA ASP A 511 -6.09 -0.38 8.30
C ASP A 511 -6.93 0.15 7.14
N PHE A 512 -6.35 0.26 5.93
CA PHE A 512 -7.08 0.69 4.73
C PHE A 512 -8.05 -0.39 4.22
N HIS A 513 -7.68 -1.66 4.39
CA HIS A 513 -8.47 -2.82 3.99
C HIS A 513 -9.55 -3.18 4.99
N SER A 514 -9.34 -2.87 6.28
CA SER A 514 -10.30 -3.11 7.36
C SER A 514 -11.69 -2.54 7.05
N ARG A 515 -11.73 -1.36 6.41
CA ARG A 515 -12.96 -0.65 6.01
C ARG A 515 -13.80 -1.38 4.98
N PHE A 516 -13.17 -2.24 4.15
CA PHE A 516 -13.85 -3.03 3.12
C PHE A 516 -14.11 -4.47 3.58
N GLY A 517 -13.63 -4.83 4.77
CA GLY A 517 -13.72 -6.17 5.33
C GLY A 517 -12.89 -7.19 4.54
N GLY A 518 -11.76 -6.77 3.98
CA GLY A 518 -10.84 -7.60 3.19
C GLY A 518 -9.89 -6.77 2.33
N VAL A 519 -8.83 -7.41 1.82
CA VAL A 519 -7.84 -6.75 0.94
C VAL A 519 -8.50 -6.30 -0.36
N VAL A 520 -8.28 -5.02 -0.70
CA VAL A 520 -8.71 -4.41 -1.96
C VAL A 520 -7.47 -4.31 -2.85
N PRO A 521 -7.36 -5.12 -3.92
CA PRO A 521 -6.12 -5.22 -4.71
C PRO A 521 -5.62 -3.89 -5.27
N GLU A 522 -6.55 -3.05 -5.72
CA GLU A 522 -6.24 -1.73 -6.27
C GLU A 522 -5.65 -0.78 -5.22
N ILE A 523 -6.17 -0.79 -3.99
CA ILE A 523 -5.67 0.03 -2.88
C ILE A 523 -4.31 -0.49 -2.40
N ALA A 524 -4.16 -1.81 -2.27
CA ALA A 524 -2.89 -2.43 -1.88
C ALA A 524 -1.76 -2.03 -2.83
N SER A 525 -2.02 -2.11 -4.14
CA SER A 525 -1.08 -1.68 -5.18
C SER A 525 -0.67 -0.21 -5.05
N ARG A 526 -1.60 0.69 -4.68
CA ARG A 526 -1.29 2.12 -4.46
C ARG A 526 -0.40 2.31 -3.23
N LYS A 527 -0.72 1.63 -2.13
CA LYS A 527 0.01 1.72 -0.88
C LYS A 527 1.44 1.19 -0.98
N HIS A 528 1.69 0.14 -1.77
CA HIS A 528 3.06 -0.27 -2.06
C HIS A 528 3.87 0.82 -2.76
N VAL A 529 3.30 1.49 -3.78
CA VAL A 529 4.02 2.57 -4.50
C VAL A 529 4.32 3.75 -3.58
N GLU A 530 3.41 4.07 -2.66
CA GLU A 530 3.58 5.13 -1.66
C GLU A 530 4.66 4.77 -0.63
N ALA A 531 4.63 3.56 -0.08
CA ALA A 531 5.48 3.15 1.03
C ALA A 531 6.89 2.69 0.64
N ILE A 532 7.09 2.09 -0.54
CA ILE A 532 8.29 1.31 -0.87
C ILE A 532 9.62 2.07 -0.72
N VAL A 533 9.64 3.38 -1.05
CA VAL A 533 10.85 4.20 -0.88
C VAL A 533 11.15 4.42 0.59
N GLY A 534 10.14 4.79 1.40
CA GLY A 534 10.34 5.00 2.84
C GLY A 534 10.80 3.72 3.55
N VAL A 535 10.23 2.56 3.17
CA VAL A 535 10.64 1.25 3.72
C VAL A 535 12.06 0.88 3.28
N PHE A 536 12.42 1.12 2.01
CA PHE A 536 13.79 0.93 1.51
C PHE A 536 14.80 1.76 2.29
N GLU A 537 14.49 3.02 2.54
CA GLU A 537 15.40 3.91 3.23
C GLU A 537 15.58 3.53 4.70
N GLU A 538 14.48 3.18 5.38
CA GLU A 538 14.52 2.72 6.78
C GLU A 538 15.32 1.42 6.91
N VAL A 539 15.15 0.45 6.00
CA VAL A 539 15.90 -0.81 6.09
C VAL A 539 17.40 -0.61 5.84
N MET A 540 17.77 0.30 4.93
CA MET A 540 19.18 0.67 4.67
C MET A 540 19.81 1.36 5.88
N GLN A 541 19.05 2.24 6.55
CA GLN A 541 19.50 2.92 7.76
C GLN A 541 19.67 1.93 8.92
N GLN A 542 18.65 1.13 9.24
CA GLN A 542 18.71 0.17 10.36
C GLN A 542 19.83 -0.86 10.16
N ALA A 543 20.06 -1.34 8.93
CA ALA A 543 21.15 -2.25 8.63
C ALA A 543 22.52 -1.56 8.76
N GLY A 544 22.62 -0.29 8.36
CA GLY A 544 23.80 0.53 8.57
C GLY A 544 24.13 0.69 10.05
N GLU A 545 23.14 1.09 10.86
CA GLU A 545 23.27 1.25 12.32
C GLU A 545 23.74 -0.05 12.99
N LYS A 546 23.17 -1.19 12.58
CA LYS A 546 23.57 -2.52 13.06
C LYS A 546 25.04 -2.85 12.77
N LEU A 547 25.61 -2.30 11.69
CA LEU A 547 27.02 -2.45 11.31
C LEU A 547 27.91 -1.30 11.83
N GLY A 548 27.38 -0.40 12.66
CA GLY A 548 28.12 0.76 13.19
C GLY A 548 28.35 1.87 12.17
N LEU A 549 27.47 1.97 11.16
CA LEU A 549 27.40 3.03 10.15
C LEU A 549 26.19 3.93 10.45
N ASP A 550 26.10 5.07 9.77
CA ASP A 550 24.90 5.92 9.79
C ASP A 550 23.80 5.37 8.88
N THR A 551 24.16 4.87 7.70
CA THR A 551 23.26 4.18 6.77
C THR A 551 24.08 3.39 5.74
N LEU A 552 23.45 2.40 5.10
CA LEU A 552 23.99 1.78 3.90
C LEU A 552 23.73 2.64 2.66
N VAL A 553 24.56 2.47 1.63
CA VAL A 553 24.29 2.96 0.27
C VAL A 553 24.01 1.80 -0.67
N PRO A 554 23.30 2.00 -1.79
CA PRO A 554 22.96 0.91 -2.72
C PRO A 554 24.18 0.09 -3.18
N GLN A 555 25.36 0.71 -3.31
CA GLN A 555 26.61 0.05 -3.71
C GLN A 555 27.18 -0.91 -2.65
N ASP A 556 26.65 -0.93 -1.42
CA ASP A 556 27.00 -1.93 -0.40
C ASP A 556 26.30 -3.27 -0.61
N LEU A 557 25.22 -3.28 -1.40
CA LEU A 557 24.44 -4.48 -1.68
C LEU A 557 25.12 -5.30 -2.79
N SER A 558 25.00 -6.62 -2.73
CA SER A 558 25.42 -7.52 -3.79
C SER A 558 24.26 -7.91 -4.72
N ALA A 559 23.05 -8.00 -4.17
CA ALA A 559 21.85 -8.36 -4.92
C ALA A 559 20.56 -7.82 -4.29
N VAL A 560 19.50 -7.83 -5.09
CA VAL A 560 18.12 -7.62 -4.65
C VAL A 560 17.27 -8.85 -4.98
N GLY A 561 16.71 -9.48 -3.95
CA GLY A 561 15.67 -10.49 -4.03
C GLY A 561 14.28 -9.86 -3.96
N VAL A 562 13.34 -10.37 -4.75
CA VAL A 562 11.96 -9.87 -4.75
C VAL A 562 10.97 -11.01 -4.89
N THR A 563 9.88 -10.93 -4.15
CA THR A 563 8.74 -11.82 -4.32
C THR A 563 8.15 -11.63 -5.72
N ALA A 564 8.34 -12.62 -6.59
CA ALA A 564 7.80 -12.64 -7.94
C ALA A 564 6.44 -13.36 -8.02
N GLY A 565 6.07 -14.10 -6.97
CA GLY A 565 4.76 -14.74 -6.81
C GLY A 565 4.76 -15.87 -5.76
N PRO A 566 3.59 -16.47 -5.46
CA PRO A 566 2.26 -16.04 -5.90
C PRO A 566 1.79 -14.79 -5.13
N GLY A 567 0.67 -14.18 -5.55
CA GLY A 567 0.14 -12.97 -4.90
C GLY A 567 -0.76 -12.13 -5.80
N LEU A 568 -1.18 -10.96 -5.31
CA LEU A 568 -1.97 -10.01 -6.08
C LEU A 568 -1.11 -9.37 -7.17
N VAL A 569 -1.46 -9.57 -8.45
CA VAL A 569 -0.65 -9.10 -9.58
C VAL A 569 -0.32 -7.60 -9.52
N GLY A 570 -1.29 -6.77 -9.12
CA GLY A 570 -1.07 -5.32 -9.01
C GLY A 570 -0.07 -4.94 -7.91
N ALA A 571 -0.01 -5.71 -6.83
CA ALA A 571 0.91 -5.53 -5.72
C ALA A 571 2.31 -6.06 -6.06
N LEU A 572 2.39 -7.30 -6.57
CA LEU A 572 3.64 -7.95 -7.00
C LEU A 572 4.42 -7.10 -8.01
N VAL A 573 3.71 -6.54 -9.00
CA VAL A 573 4.32 -5.72 -10.04
C VAL A 573 5.07 -4.52 -9.47
N VAL A 574 4.60 -3.92 -8.36
CA VAL A 574 5.27 -2.77 -7.74
C VAL A 574 6.64 -3.17 -7.19
N GLY A 575 6.70 -4.25 -6.41
CA GLY A 575 7.96 -4.78 -5.88
C GLY A 575 8.92 -5.21 -6.99
N VAL A 576 8.43 -5.97 -7.98
CA VAL A 576 9.23 -6.45 -9.12
C VAL A 576 9.79 -5.29 -9.94
N ALA A 577 8.97 -4.28 -10.23
CA ALA A 577 9.39 -3.08 -10.96
C ALA A 577 10.45 -2.28 -10.18
N PHE A 578 10.22 -2.04 -8.88
CA PHE A 578 11.19 -1.36 -8.03
C PHE A 578 12.52 -2.13 -7.92
N ALA A 579 12.47 -3.45 -7.74
CA ALA A 579 13.66 -4.30 -7.67
C ALA A 579 14.48 -4.23 -8.97
N LYS A 580 13.83 -4.26 -10.13
CA LYS A 580 14.51 -4.13 -11.44
C LYS A 580 15.15 -2.77 -11.62
N GLY A 581 14.44 -1.69 -11.27
CA GLY A 581 15.00 -0.34 -11.30
C GLY A 581 16.23 -0.22 -10.39
N LEU A 582 16.12 -0.69 -9.14
CA LEU A 582 17.20 -0.66 -8.16
C LEU A 582 18.41 -1.48 -8.63
N ALA A 583 18.18 -2.69 -9.14
CA ALA A 583 19.23 -3.55 -9.66
C ALA A 583 19.94 -2.93 -10.86
N ALA A 584 19.21 -2.33 -11.80
CA ALA A 584 19.82 -1.62 -12.92
C ALA A 584 20.65 -0.42 -12.42
N GLY A 585 20.08 0.42 -11.56
CA GLY A 585 20.71 1.66 -11.11
C GLY A 585 21.94 1.49 -10.22
N ALA A 586 22.02 0.39 -9.46
CA ALA A 586 23.15 0.08 -8.59
C ALA A 586 24.01 -1.10 -9.10
N HIS A 587 23.78 -1.57 -10.33
CA HIS A 587 24.49 -2.71 -10.95
C HIS A 587 24.42 -4.02 -10.12
N LEU A 588 23.27 -4.27 -9.48
CA LEU A 588 23.05 -5.45 -8.63
C LEU A 588 22.51 -6.64 -9.42
N LYS A 589 22.70 -7.86 -8.88
CA LYS A 589 21.95 -9.03 -9.37
C LYS A 589 20.50 -8.99 -8.89
N LEU A 590 19.59 -9.42 -9.77
CA LEU A 590 18.17 -9.58 -9.46
C LEU A 590 17.88 -11.06 -9.16
N ILE A 591 17.10 -11.33 -8.12
CA ILE A 591 16.71 -12.68 -7.72
C ILE A 591 15.18 -12.72 -7.58
N ALA A 592 14.54 -13.60 -8.34
CA ALA A 592 13.12 -13.90 -8.16
C ALA A 592 12.94 -14.89 -7.00
N VAL A 593 11.96 -14.62 -6.14
CA VAL A 593 11.67 -15.43 -4.96
C VAL A 593 10.21 -15.87 -4.96
N ASN A 594 9.99 -17.13 -4.56
CA ASN A 594 8.65 -17.65 -4.29
C ASN A 594 8.20 -17.29 -2.86
N HIS A 595 7.07 -16.61 -2.78
CA HIS A 595 6.47 -16.15 -1.52
C HIS A 595 6.24 -17.30 -0.52
N LEU A 596 5.67 -18.42 -0.98
CA LEU A 596 5.35 -19.55 -0.13
C LEU A 596 6.61 -20.29 0.36
N GLU A 597 7.68 -20.27 -0.43
CA GLU A 597 8.97 -20.81 0.00
C GLU A 597 9.57 -19.97 1.14
N GLY A 598 9.39 -18.64 1.09
CA GLY A 598 9.72 -17.75 2.20
C GLY A 598 9.03 -18.17 3.49
N HIS A 599 7.70 -18.32 3.46
CA HIS A 599 6.91 -18.80 4.61
C HIS A 599 7.38 -20.14 5.17
N MET A 600 7.75 -21.08 4.30
CA MET A 600 8.28 -22.38 4.72
C MET A 600 9.65 -22.23 5.41
N LEU A 601 10.59 -21.52 4.77
CA LEU A 601 11.96 -21.36 5.26
C LEU A 601 12.06 -20.46 6.49
N ALA A 602 11.06 -19.62 6.79
CA ALA A 602 10.99 -18.84 8.02
C ALA A 602 11.11 -19.69 9.29
N ASN A 603 10.76 -20.98 9.23
CA ASN A 603 10.93 -21.93 10.33
C ASN A 603 12.39 -22.15 10.74
N LEU A 604 13.35 -21.92 9.83
CA LEU A 604 14.78 -22.03 10.11
C LEU A 604 15.29 -20.98 11.09
N TYR A 605 14.56 -19.87 11.28
CA TYR A 605 14.88 -18.87 12.30
C TYR A 605 14.60 -19.37 13.73
N GLU A 606 13.72 -20.36 13.90
CA GLU A 606 13.48 -21.03 15.19
C GLU A 606 14.31 -22.31 15.31
N THR A 607 14.30 -23.14 14.26
CA THR A 607 14.98 -24.44 14.23
C THR A 607 16.04 -24.43 13.12
N ASN A 608 17.20 -23.83 13.40
CA ASN A 608 18.30 -23.66 12.44
C ASN A 608 18.84 -24.98 11.86
N ASP A 609 18.64 -26.10 12.56
CA ASP A 609 19.07 -27.44 12.17
C ASP A 609 17.98 -28.26 11.45
N LEU A 610 16.81 -27.68 11.15
CA LEU A 610 15.75 -28.33 10.38
C LEU A 610 16.29 -28.78 9.01
N LYS A 611 16.09 -30.05 8.66
CA LYS A 611 16.57 -30.66 7.42
C LYS A 611 15.48 -31.57 6.81
N PRO A 612 15.35 -31.61 5.47
CA PRO A 612 14.53 -32.61 4.80
C PRO A 612 14.98 -34.05 5.13
N PRO A 613 14.07 -35.04 5.15
CA PRO A 613 12.66 -34.91 4.81
C PRO A 613 11.77 -34.43 5.97
N PHE A 614 10.85 -33.52 5.68
CA PHE A 614 9.84 -33.04 6.63
C PHE A 614 8.50 -32.75 5.95
N ILE A 615 7.43 -32.65 6.73
CA ILE A 615 6.12 -32.19 6.26
C ILE A 615 5.94 -30.72 6.65
N ALA A 616 5.53 -29.88 5.70
CA ALA A 616 5.18 -28.49 5.92
C ALA A 616 3.68 -28.28 5.74
N SER A 617 3.04 -27.58 6.68
CA SER A 617 1.69 -27.05 6.51
C SER A 617 1.77 -25.54 6.27
N LEU A 618 1.46 -25.10 5.04
CA LEU A 618 1.47 -23.68 4.69
C LEU A 618 0.04 -23.16 4.71
N VAL A 619 -0.27 -22.32 5.70
CA VAL A 619 -1.61 -21.84 6.01
C VAL A 619 -1.59 -20.32 6.14
N SER A 620 -2.02 -19.63 5.09
CA SER A 620 -2.07 -18.16 5.02
C SER A 620 -3.47 -17.66 4.67
N GLY A 621 -3.61 -16.35 4.44
CA GLY A 621 -4.84 -15.74 3.94
C GLY A 621 -5.36 -16.40 2.66
N GLY A 622 -4.47 -16.64 1.69
CA GLY A 622 -4.82 -17.18 0.37
C GLY A 622 -4.36 -18.60 0.08
N ASN A 623 -3.67 -19.28 1.02
CA ASN A 623 -3.13 -20.61 0.79
C ASN A 623 -3.42 -21.56 1.96
N THR A 624 -3.70 -22.83 1.63
CA THR A 624 -3.75 -23.93 2.59
C THR A 624 -3.21 -25.15 1.89
N LEU A 625 -1.95 -25.49 2.18
CA LEU A 625 -1.20 -26.57 1.55
C LEU A 625 -0.60 -27.50 2.60
N LEU A 626 -0.53 -28.78 2.25
CA LEU A 626 0.24 -29.79 2.97
C LEU A 626 1.29 -30.34 2.01
N VAL A 627 2.57 -30.16 2.35
CA VAL A 627 3.70 -30.40 1.45
C VAL A 627 4.68 -31.36 2.10
N HIS A 628 5.11 -32.36 1.33
CA HIS A 628 6.27 -33.17 1.65
C HIS A 628 7.53 -32.56 1.03
N VAL A 629 8.40 -32.06 1.90
CA VAL A 629 9.71 -31.54 1.51
C VAL A 629 10.68 -32.71 1.51
N LYS A 630 10.93 -33.31 0.34
CA LYS A 630 11.81 -34.48 0.19
C LYS A 630 13.29 -34.10 0.29
N ALA A 631 13.62 -32.99 -0.36
CA ALA A 631 14.91 -32.31 -0.31
C ALA A 631 14.66 -30.82 -0.51
N TRP A 632 15.68 -30.00 -0.26
CA TRP A 632 15.59 -28.58 -0.55
C TRP A 632 15.33 -28.37 -2.05
N GLY A 633 14.32 -27.57 -2.41
CA GLY A 633 13.85 -27.40 -3.79
C GLY A 633 13.08 -28.57 -4.41
N VAL A 634 12.89 -29.67 -3.68
CA VAL A 634 12.12 -30.83 -4.16
C VAL A 634 10.88 -30.99 -3.29
N TYR A 635 9.80 -30.35 -3.73
CA TYR A 635 8.55 -30.22 -2.99
C TYR A 635 7.42 -31.02 -3.64
N GLU A 636 6.76 -31.87 -2.87
CA GLU A 636 5.58 -32.62 -3.29
C GLU A 636 4.36 -32.10 -2.53
N ILE A 637 3.44 -31.45 -3.23
CA ILE A 637 2.15 -31.03 -2.64
C ILE A 637 1.31 -32.29 -2.45
N LEU A 638 1.11 -32.69 -1.21
CA LEU A 638 0.26 -33.82 -0.85
C LEU A 638 -1.22 -33.44 -0.92
N GLY A 639 -1.54 -32.22 -0.51
CA GLY A 639 -2.92 -31.71 -0.50
C GLY A 639 -2.98 -30.19 -0.48
N ALA A 640 -4.09 -29.66 -1.00
CA ALA A 640 -4.40 -28.24 -1.07
C ALA A 640 -5.88 -28.01 -0.75
N THR A 641 -6.26 -26.79 -0.39
CA THR A 641 -7.67 -26.41 -0.38
C THR A 641 -8.25 -26.47 -1.80
N ILE A 642 -9.48 -26.97 -1.93
CA ILE A 642 -10.25 -26.94 -3.18
C ILE A 642 -11.20 -25.74 -3.25
N ASP A 643 -11.35 -25.00 -2.15
CA ASP A 643 -12.20 -23.81 -2.05
C ASP A 643 -11.51 -22.66 -1.27
N ASP A 644 -12.09 -22.22 -0.15
CA ASP A 644 -11.55 -21.14 0.68
C ASP A 644 -10.28 -21.62 1.40
N ALA A 645 -9.27 -20.76 1.46
CA ALA A 645 -8.13 -20.98 2.36
C ALA A 645 -8.56 -20.75 3.82
N VAL A 646 -7.78 -21.27 4.78
CA VAL A 646 -8.06 -21.11 6.20
C VAL A 646 -8.16 -19.63 6.58
N GLY A 647 -7.18 -18.80 6.25
CA GLY A 647 -7.22 -17.39 6.60
C GLY A 647 -8.44 -16.67 6.02
N GLU A 648 -8.76 -16.93 4.75
CA GLU A 648 -9.98 -16.42 4.10
C GLU A 648 -11.28 -16.87 4.81
N ALA A 649 -11.35 -18.12 5.30
CA ALA A 649 -12.49 -18.59 6.07
C ALA A 649 -12.64 -17.84 7.40
N PHE A 650 -11.53 -17.59 8.10
CA PHE A 650 -11.51 -16.75 9.31
C PHE A 650 -12.00 -15.32 9.03
N ASP A 651 -11.53 -14.71 7.94
CA ASP A 651 -11.91 -13.35 7.54
C ASP A 651 -13.40 -13.26 7.18
N LYS A 652 -13.91 -14.23 6.41
CA LYS A 652 -15.34 -14.28 6.03
C LYS A 652 -16.25 -14.49 7.24
N VAL A 653 -15.88 -15.37 8.18
CA VAL A 653 -16.66 -15.58 9.41
C VAL A 653 -16.63 -14.34 10.31
N SER A 654 -15.46 -13.72 10.49
CA SER A 654 -15.33 -12.45 11.22
C SER A 654 -16.22 -11.36 10.62
N LYS A 655 -16.23 -11.25 9.29
CA LYS A 655 -17.10 -10.32 8.56
C LYS A 655 -18.59 -10.62 8.77
N ALA A 656 -19.00 -11.89 8.70
CA ALA A 656 -20.39 -12.28 8.94
C ALA A 656 -20.86 -11.97 10.37
N LEU A 657 -19.95 -12.00 11.34
CA LEU A 657 -20.20 -11.63 12.74
C LEU A 657 -20.10 -10.12 13.02
N GLY A 658 -19.76 -9.30 12.02
CA GLY A 658 -19.57 -7.86 12.19
C GLY A 658 -18.33 -7.49 13.03
N LEU A 659 -17.35 -8.39 13.13
CA LEU A 659 -16.18 -8.23 13.99
C LEU A 659 -15.03 -7.46 13.30
N GLY A 660 -15.09 -7.30 11.98
CA GLY A 660 -14.11 -6.57 11.19
C GLY A 660 -13.05 -7.46 10.53
N TYR A 661 -11.98 -6.84 10.05
CA TYR A 661 -10.85 -7.46 9.34
C TYR A 661 -9.53 -6.90 9.90
N PRO A 662 -8.49 -7.72 10.11
CA PRO A 662 -8.37 -9.14 9.77
C PRO A 662 -9.07 -10.04 10.79
N GLY A 663 -9.76 -11.08 10.31
CA GLY A 663 -10.59 -11.95 11.12
C GLY A 663 -9.82 -12.98 11.93
N GLY A 664 -8.69 -13.48 11.42
CA GLY A 664 -7.86 -14.49 12.09
C GLY A 664 -7.54 -14.16 13.57
N PRO A 665 -6.86 -13.03 13.85
CA PRO A 665 -6.53 -12.62 15.22
C PRO A 665 -7.76 -12.38 16.10
N ILE A 666 -8.83 -11.80 15.53
CA ILE A 666 -10.05 -11.45 16.27
C ILE A 666 -10.78 -12.71 16.74
N ILE A 667 -11.00 -13.66 15.82
CA ILE A 667 -11.63 -14.94 16.12
C ILE A 667 -10.79 -15.72 17.13
N SER A 668 -9.47 -15.76 16.98
CA SER A 668 -8.60 -16.48 17.93
C SER A 668 -8.66 -15.87 19.35
N LYS A 669 -8.70 -14.53 19.47
CA LYS A 669 -8.86 -13.85 20.77
C LYS A 669 -10.22 -14.15 21.42
N LEU A 670 -11.29 -14.30 20.63
CA LEU A 670 -12.62 -14.69 21.12
C LEU A 670 -12.68 -16.18 21.50
N ALA A 671 -12.12 -17.04 20.65
CA ALA A 671 -12.08 -18.49 20.83
C ALA A 671 -11.40 -18.89 22.15
N ALA A 672 -10.34 -18.19 22.54
CA ALA A 672 -9.65 -18.41 23.81
C ALA A 672 -10.54 -18.26 25.06
N LYS A 673 -11.70 -17.60 24.95
CA LYS A 673 -12.67 -17.41 26.04
C LYS A 673 -13.89 -18.33 25.94
N GLY A 674 -13.98 -19.14 24.88
CA GLY A 674 -15.16 -19.95 24.56
C GLY A 674 -14.97 -21.44 24.82
N ASN A 675 -16.09 -22.16 24.83
CA ASN A 675 -16.13 -23.61 24.85
C ASN A 675 -16.15 -24.16 23.43
N LYS A 676 -15.04 -24.79 23.00
CA LYS A 676 -14.88 -25.43 21.68
C LYS A 676 -15.86 -26.57 21.36
N ARG A 677 -16.66 -27.02 22.34
CA ARG A 677 -17.68 -28.07 22.19
C ARG A 677 -19.11 -27.53 22.26
N ALA A 678 -19.29 -26.22 22.37
CA ALA A 678 -20.61 -25.61 22.51
C ALA A 678 -21.47 -25.79 21.25
N ILE A 679 -20.87 -25.66 20.07
CA ILE A 679 -21.57 -25.72 18.79
C ILE A 679 -20.94 -26.79 17.90
N HIS A 680 -21.78 -27.66 17.32
CA HIS A 680 -21.30 -28.74 16.47
C HIS A 680 -21.20 -28.29 15.01
N PHE A 681 -20.01 -27.84 14.61
CA PHE A 681 -19.69 -27.55 13.21
C PHE A 681 -19.10 -28.76 12.46
N PRO A 682 -19.32 -28.88 11.13
CA PRO A 682 -18.82 -30.00 10.34
C PRO A 682 -17.29 -29.98 10.21
N ARG A 683 -16.65 -31.15 10.33
CA ARG A 683 -15.23 -31.36 10.00
C ARG A 683 -15.11 -31.85 8.56
N ALA A 684 -15.29 -30.92 7.61
CA ALA A 684 -15.34 -31.25 6.19
C ALA A 684 -14.07 -31.99 5.72
N MET A 685 -14.25 -32.99 4.86
CA MET A 685 -13.17 -33.81 4.28
C MET A 685 -12.27 -34.54 5.30
N LEU A 686 -12.67 -34.68 6.57
CA LEU A 686 -11.88 -35.42 7.56
C LEU A 686 -11.74 -36.91 7.20
N HIS A 687 -12.77 -37.48 6.58
CA HIS A 687 -12.86 -38.89 6.20
C HIS A 687 -12.79 -39.10 4.67
N SER A 688 -12.29 -38.14 3.91
CA SER A 688 -12.16 -38.26 2.45
C SER A 688 -11.06 -39.22 2.00
N HIS A 689 -10.20 -39.68 2.92
CA HIS A 689 -9.01 -40.50 2.64
C HIS A 689 -8.00 -39.86 1.68
N ASP A 690 -8.12 -38.55 1.43
CA ASP A 690 -7.15 -37.71 0.73
C ASP A 690 -6.67 -36.55 1.62
N TYR A 691 -5.74 -35.75 1.11
CA TYR A 691 -5.20 -34.58 1.82
C TYR A 691 -5.84 -33.25 1.40
N SER A 692 -6.93 -33.28 0.63
CA SER A 692 -7.63 -32.10 0.16
C SER A 692 -8.38 -31.39 1.30
N PHE A 693 -8.39 -30.06 1.33
CA PHE A 693 -9.11 -29.28 2.35
C PHE A 693 -10.35 -28.60 1.75
N SER A 694 -11.41 -28.43 2.54
CA SER A 694 -12.60 -27.65 2.17
C SER A 694 -13.16 -26.95 3.39
N LEU A 695 -13.41 -25.65 3.27
CA LEU A 695 -13.88 -24.76 4.33
C LEU A 695 -15.16 -24.02 3.95
N SER A 696 -15.55 -24.02 2.67
CA SER A 696 -16.78 -23.38 2.20
C SER A 696 -18.04 -23.91 2.91
N GLY A 697 -18.13 -25.23 3.12
CA GLY A 697 -19.24 -25.86 3.85
C GLY A 697 -19.26 -25.52 5.34
N LEU A 698 -18.08 -25.35 5.95
CA LEU A 698 -17.95 -24.90 7.34
C LEU A 698 -18.48 -23.47 7.50
N LYS A 699 -18.09 -22.56 6.59
CA LYS A 699 -18.63 -21.19 6.55
C LYS A 699 -20.15 -21.18 6.46
N THR A 700 -20.73 -21.94 5.53
CA THR A 700 -22.19 -22.02 5.39
C THR A 700 -22.86 -22.49 6.69
N SER A 701 -22.30 -23.51 7.35
CA SER A 701 -22.81 -23.98 8.64
C SER A 701 -22.77 -22.92 9.74
N VAL A 702 -21.74 -22.07 9.76
CA VAL A 702 -21.63 -20.95 10.70
C VAL A 702 -22.70 -19.89 10.41
N ILE A 703 -22.86 -19.50 9.14
CA ILE A 703 -23.87 -18.52 8.72
C ILE A 703 -25.28 -19.01 9.05
N THR A 704 -25.61 -20.26 8.73
CA THR A 704 -26.92 -20.85 9.05
C THR A 704 -27.19 -20.90 10.55
N TYR A 705 -26.16 -21.18 11.38
CA TYR A 705 -26.29 -21.12 12.83
C TYR A 705 -26.61 -19.69 13.30
N ILE A 706 -25.90 -18.67 12.79
CA ILE A 706 -26.14 -17.26 13.10
C ILE A 706 -27.58 -16.85 12.73
N GLU A 707 -28.03 -17.20 11.53
CA GLU A 707 -29.38 -16.89 11.06
C GLU A 707 -30.46 -17.54 11.93
N HIS A 708 -30.27 -18.80 12.31
CA HIS A 708 -31.22 -19.53 13.16
C HIS A 708 -31.34 -18.93 14.57
N GLU A 709 -30.22 -18.57 15.20
CA GLU A 709 -30.24 -17.92 16.52
C GLU A 709 -30.89 -16.53 16.46
N ASN A 710 -30.58 -15.75 15.42
CA ASN A 710 -31.19 -14.43 15.19
C ASN A 710 -32.70 -14.52 14.96
N GLN A 711 -33.16 -15.45 14.10
CA GLN A 711 -34.59 -15.70 13.86
C GLN A 711 -35.33 -16.13 15.13
N ALA A 712 -34.64 -16.86 16.01
CA ALA A 712 -35.18 -17.28 17.29
C ALA A 712 -35.05 -16.22 18.40
N GLY A 713 -34.51 -15.03 18.11
CA GLY A 713 -34.33 -13.93 19.06
C GLY A 713 -33.36 -14.25 20.20
N ARG A 714 -32.44 -15.21 20.01
CA ARG A 714 -31.46 -15.61 21.02
C ARG A 714 -30.11 -14.91 20.80
N PRO A 715 -29.46 -14.43 21.87
CA PRO A 715 -28.13 -13.85 21.75
C PRO A 715 -27.11 -14.94 21.42
N ILE A 716 -26.23 -14.66 20.45
CA ILE A 716 -25.15 -15.57 20.06
C ILE A 716 -23.98 -15.41 21.03
N ASN A 717 -23.54 -16.50 21.65
CA ASN A 717 -22.30 -16.50 22.42
C ASN A 717 -21.10 -16.51 21.46
N LEU A 718 -20.59 -15.31 21.13
CA LEU A 718 -19.50 -15.12 20.19
C LEU A 718 -18.22 -15.90 20.55
N PRO A 719 -17.75 -15.92 21.82
CA PRO A 719 -16.66 -16.81 22.24
C PRO A 719 -16.88 -18.29 21.90
N ASP A 720 -18.05 -18.85 22.23
CA ASP A 720 -18.37 -20.26 22.00
C ASP A 720 -18.43 -20.61 20.50
N LEU A 721 -18.99 -19.71 19.69
CA LEU A 721 -19.02 -19.83 18.23
C LEU A 721 -17.61 -19.79 17.66
N ALA A 722 -16.80 -18.80 18.05
CA ALA A 722 -15.42 -18.66 17.60
C ALA A 722 -14.59 -19.90 17.97
N ALA A 723 -14.71 -20.38 19.22
CA ALA A 723 -13.99 -21.57 19.70
C ALA A 723 -14.41 -22.84 18.97
N SER A 724 -15.71 -23.01 18.71
CA SER A 724 -16.23 -24.19 18.01
C SER A 724 -15.84 -24.19 16.53
N PHE A 725 -15.83 -23.02 15.89
CA PHE A 725 -15.40 -22.82 14.50
C PHE A 725 -13.89 -23.08 14.34
N GLU A 726 -13.07 -22.46 15.18
CA GLU A 726 -11.61 -22.63 15.18
C GLU A 726 -11.24 -24.10 15.40
N ALA A 727 -11.89 -24.78 16.36
CA ALA A 727 -11.66 -26.20 16.60
C ALA A 727 -12.00 -27.08 15.40
N ALA A 728 -13.06 -26.78 14.65
CA ALA A 728 -13.42 -27.56 13.45
C ALA A 728 -12.33 -27.49 12.37
N ILE A 729 -11.66 -26.34 12.22
CA ILE A 729 -10.53 -26.17 11.31
C ILE A 729 -9.31 -26.94 11.82
N ILE A 730 -8.94 -26.71 13.09
CA ILE A 730 -7.75 -27.32 13.70
C ILE A 730 -7.84 -28.85 13.65
N ASP A 731 -9.01 -29.44 13.95
CA ASP A 731 -9.22 -30.89 13.96
C ASP A 731 -8.86 -31.51 12.59
N VAL A 732 -9.30 -30.90 11.48
CA VAL A 732 -9.02 -31.37 10.12
C VAL A 732 -7.55 -31.18 9.75
N GLN A 733 -7.00 -30.01 10.07
CA GLN A 733 -5.59 -29.67 9.81
C GLN A 733 -4.63 -30.66 10.49
N VAL A 734 -4.85 -30.96 11.78
CA VAL A 734 -4.02 -31.87 12.57
C VAL A 734 -4.17 -33.31 12.09
N ALA A 735 -5.39 -33.76 11.82
CA ALA A 735 -5.64 -35.14 11.37
C ALA A 735 -4.98 -35.45 10.01
N LYS A 736 -5.12 -34.56 9.02
CA LYS A 736 -4.50 -34.73 7.70
C LYS A 736 -2.97 -34.66 7.77
N ALA A 737 -2.43 -33.71 8.54
CA ALA A 737 -0.98 -33.61 8.76
C ALA A 737 -0.41 -34.87 9.44
N TYR A 738 -1.11 -35.43 10.42
CA TYR A 738 -0.69 -36.67 11.06
C TYR A 738 -0.63 -37.85 10.09
N GLU A 739 -1.65 -38.01 9.26
CA GLU A 739 -1.68 -39.09 8.28
C GLU A 739 -0.58 -38.92 7.22
N ALA A 740 -0.27 -37.69 6.81
CA ALA A 740 0.89 -37.41 5.94
C ALA A 740 2.23 -37.78 6.60
N LEU A 741 2.43 -37.41 7.87
CA LEU A 741 3.63 -37.78 8.63
C LEU A 741 3.77 -39.30 8.75
N LYS A 742 2.65 -40.01 8.98
CA LYS A 742 2.62 -41.47 9.07
C LYS A 742 2.95 -42.14 7.73
N GLN A 743 2.39 -41.65 6.62
CA GLN A 743 2.61 -42.25 5.29
C GLN A 743 4.03 -41.98 4.76
N THR A 744 4.56 -40.78 4.99
CA THR A 744 5.91 -40.41 4.52
C THR A 744 7.02 -40.90 5.45
N GLY A 745 6.73 -41.15 6.72
CA GLY A 745 7.71 -41.52 7.74
C GLY A 745 8.56 -40.34 8.24
N ALA A 746 8.24 -39.11 7.83
CA ALA A 746 8.94 -37.91 8.27
C ALA A 746 8.83 -37.71 9.80
N ARG A 747 9.92 -37.24 10.41
CA ARG A 747 10.03 -37.00 11.87
C ARG A 747 10.02 -35.52 12.25
N ASP A 748 9.99 -34.66 11.25
CA ASP A 748 9.94 -33.22 11.40
C ASP A 748 8.68 -32.69 10.71
N PHE A 749 8.01 -31.75 11.38
CA PHE A 749 6.85 -31.05 10.89
C PHE A 749 7.04 -29.55 11.12
N CYS A 750 6.73 -28.73 10.13
CA CYS A 750 6.71 -27.28 10.29
C CYS A 750 5.41 -26.65 9.79
N VAL A 751 5.13 -25.44 10.28
CA VAL A 751 3.98 -24.64 9.85
C VAL A 751 4.45 -23.29 9.32
N GLY A 752 3.84 -22.78 8.25
CA GLY A 752 4.17 -21.45 7.69
C GLY A 752 2.91 -20.71 7.28
N GLY A 753 3.02 -19.42 6.96
CA GLY A 753 1.89 -18.56 6.61
C GLY A 753 1.27 -17.83 7.82
N GLY A 754 0.50 -16.78 7.55
CA GLY A 754 -0.07 -15.92 8.61
C GLY A 754 -0.94 -16.63 9.64
N VAL A 755 -1.61 -17.74 9.29
CA VAL A 755 -2.42 -18.52 10.24
C VAL A 755 -1.54 -19.32 11.19
N ALA A 756 -0.25 -19.51 10.88
CA ALA A 756 0.73 -20.04 11.84
C ALA A 756 0.82 -19.18 13.10
N ALA A 757 0.39 -17.92 13.10
CA ALA A 757 0.30 -17.07 14.29
C ALA A 757 -0.78 -17.53 15.30
N ASN A 758 -1.73 -18.38 14.89
CA ASN A 758 -2.81 -18.87 15.72
C ASN A 758 -2.28 -19.78 16.84
N LYS A 759 -2.50 -19.39 18.10
CA LYS A 759 -1.96 -20.09 19.28
C LYS A 759 -2.55 -21.50 19.43
N GLU A 760 -3.87 -21.66 19.31
CA GLU A 760 -4.53 -22.96 19.48
C GLU A 760 -4.08 -23.96 18.40
N LEU A 761 -3.88 -23.50 17.16
CA LEU A 761 -3.34 -24.34 16.09
C LEU A 761 -1.91 -24.81 16.39
N ARG A 762 -1.04 -23.91 16.87
CA ARG A 762 0.34 -24.27 17.28
C ARG A 762 0.31 -25.33 18.37
N ASP A 763 -0.46 -25.09 19.43
CA ASP A 763 -0.52 -25.97 20.59
C ASP A 763 -1.11 -27.34 20.21
N ALA A 764 -2.11 -27.37 19.33
CA ALA A 764 -2.71 -28.61 18.84
C ALA A 764 -1.69 -29.46 18.04
N TYR A 765 -0.89 -28.85 17.16
CA TYR A 765 0.18 -29.58 16.46
C TYR A 765 1.24 -30.11 17.43
N ILE A 766 1.72 -29.25 18.34
CA ILE A 766 2.75 -29.62 19.33
C ILE A 766 2.25 -30.78 20.19
N GLU A 767 1.04 -30.67 20.73
CA GLU A 767 0.46 -31.71 21.59
C GLU A 767 0.27 -33.04 20.83
N ALA A 768 -0.27 -32.99 19.62
CA ALA A 768 -0.59 -34.17 18.84
C ALA A 768 0.66 -34.94 18.39
N PHE A 769 1.73 -34.24 18.05
CA PHE A 769 2.89 -34.81 17.36
C PHE A 769 4.08 -35.09 18.29
N THR A 770 4.31 -34.27 19.32
CA THR A 770 5.46 -34.43 20.23
C THR A 770 5.41 -35.77 20.97
N LYS A 771 4.21 -36.18 21.45
CA LYS A 771 3.99 -37.49 22.12
C LYS A 771 4.29 -38.70 21.20
N LYS A 772 4.44 -38.47 19.89
CA LYS A 772 4.67 -39.50 18.86
C LYS A 772 6.11 -39.47 18.31
N GLY A 773 6.99 -38.69 18.94
CA GLY A 773 8.39 -38.56 18.54
C GLY A 773 8.56 -37.80 17.22
N ILE A 774 7.66 -36.86 16.92
CA ILE A 774 7.75 -35.96 15.77
C ILE A 774 8.07 -34.57 16.31
N ARG A 775 9.14 -33.94 15.81
CA ARG A 775 9.53 -32.58 16.16
C ARG A 775 8.65 -31.60 15.39
N VAL A 776 8.04 -30.65 16.11
CA VAL A 776 7.21 -29.59 15.53
C VAL A 776 7.96 -28.27 15.63
N THR A 777 8.14 -27.62 14.49
CA THR A 777 8.70 -26.27 14.40
C THR A 777 7.60 -25.29 14.02
N VAL A 778 7.59 -24.16 14.72
CA VAL A 778 6.73 -23.01 14.43
C VAL A 778 7.63 -21.78 14.25
N PRO A 779 7.36 -20.91 13.27
CA PRO A 779 8.21 -19.74 13.08
C PRO A 779 8.01 -18.74 14.22
N PRO A 780 9.04 -17.92 14.52
CA PRO A 780 8.89 -16.82 15.45
C PRO A 780 7.78 -15.86 14.97
N MET A 781 7.03 -15.26 15.90
CA MET A 781 5.85 -14.42 15.57
C MET A 781 6.17 -13.30 14.58
N VAL A 782 7.37 -12.71 14.69
CA VAL A 782 7.84 -11.60 13.82
C VAL A 782 8.01 -12.00 12.35
N VAL A 783 8.06 -13.30 12.03
CA VAL A 783 8.18 -13.82 10.66
C VAL A 783 7.04 -14.78 10.28
N CYS A 784 5.91 -14.73 10.98
CA CYS A 784 4.72 -15.52 10.62
C CYS A 784 3.86 -14.86 9.54
N GLY A 785 3.70 -13.53 9.61
CA GLY A 785 3.06 -12.74 8.56
C GLY A 785 4.02 -12.42 7.42
N ASP A 786 3.57 -11.66 6.44
CA ASP A 786 4.38 -11.32 5.28
C ASP A 786 5.45 -10.28 5.64
N ASN A 787 6.71 -10.57 5.32
CA ASN A 787 7.86 -9.75 5.72
C ASN A 787 9.04 -9.95 4.77
N GLY A 788 9.99 -9.01 4.77
CA GLY A 788 11.19 -9.11 3.94
C GLY A 788 12.16 -10.22 4.40
N ALA A 789 12.23 -10.52 5.70
CA ALA A 789 13.21 -11.46 6.24
C ALA A 789 12.99 -12.91 5.77
N MET A 790 11.74 -13.34 5.57
CA MET A 790 11.45 -14.67 5.01
C MET A 790 11.92 -14.77 3.55
N ILE A 791 11.81 -13.68 2.79
CA ILE A 791 12.25 -13.58 1.39
C ILE A 791 13.77 -13.49 1.33
N ALA A 792 14.40 -12.81 2.28
CA ALA A 792 15.85 -12.65 2.36
C ALA A 792 16.58 -13.99 2.48
N LEU A 793 16.03 -14.94 3.26
CA LEU A 793 16.62 -16.27 3.40
C LEU A 793 16.59 -17.06 2.08
N VAL A 794 15.50 -16.98 1.31
CA VAL A 794 15.42 -17.60 -0.03
C VAL A 794 16.36 -16.88 -1.00
N ALA A 795 16.40 -15.55 -0.97
CA ALA A 795 17.24 -14.74 -1.84
C ALA A 795 18.73 -15.02 -1.61
N LEU A 796 19.20 -15.06 -0.36
CA LEU A 796 20.58 -15.41 -0.02
C LEU A 796 20.95 -16.82 -0.49
N ARG A 797 20.02 -17.76 -0.35
CA ARG A 797 20.19 -19.13 -0.82
C ARG A 797 20.34 -19.21 -2.33
N ASN A 798 19.51 -18.47 -3.08
CA ASN A 798 19.60 -18.39 -4.54
C ASN A 798 20.85 -17.62 -5.01
N TRP A 799 21.25 -16.56 -4.30
CA TRP A 799 22.51 -15.85 -4.52
C TRP A 799 23.71 -16.81 -4.48
N ARG A 800 23.82 -17.59 -3.41
CA ARG A 800 24.88 -18.60 -3.23
C ARG A 800 24.86 -19.70 -4.28
N ALA A 801 23.68 -20.00 -4.84
CA ALA A 801 23.51 -20.95 -5.92
C ALA A 801 23.77 -20.37 -7.31
N GLY A 802 23.99 -19.04 -7.43
CA GLY A 802 24.16 -18.36 -8.71
C GLY A 802 22.88 -18.27 -9.55
N ILE A 803 21.70 -18.32 -8.91
CA ILE A 803 20.40 -18.30 -9.58
C ILE A 803 19.88 -16.86 -9.59
N PHE A 804 19.94 -16.25 -10.78
CA PHE A 804 19.56 -14.87 -11.01
C PHE A 804 18.45 -14.78 -12.04
N ALA A 805 17.62 -13.74 -11.93
CA ALA A 805 16.67 -13.34 -12.94
C ALA A 805 17.27 -12.23 -13.82
N ASP A 806 16.80 -12.16 -15.06
CA ASP A 806 17.08 -11.02 -15.94
C ASP A 806 16.02 -9.91 -15.76
N PHE A 807 16.21 -8.78 -16.44
CA PHE A 807 15.26 -7.67 -16.38
C PHE A 807 13.95 -7.92 -17.14
N SER A 808 13.79 -9.07 -17.81
CA SER A 808 12.52 -9.51 -18.39
C SER A 808 11.60 -10.19 -17.36
N LEU A 809 12.06 -10.35 -16.10
CA LEU A 809 11.25 -10.86 -15.00
C LEU A 809 9.91 -10.12 -14.87
N ASP A 810 8.83 -10.88 -14.87
CA ASP A 810 7.47 -10.41 -14.63
C ASP A 810 6.87 -11.02 -13.36
N ALA A 811 5.85 -10.38 -12.82
CA ALA A 811 5.08 -10.92 -11.70
C ALA A 811 4.21 -12.08 -12.17
N ASN A 812 4.28 -13.21 -11.46
CA ASN A 812 3.44 -14.37 -11.72
C ASN A 812 2.49 -14.60 -10.52
N PRO A 813 1.25 -14.09 -10.56
CA PRO A 813 0.30 -14.23 -9.45
C PRO A 813 -0.05 -15.70 -9.15
N ASN A 814 0.12 -16.59 -10.12
CA ASN A 814 -0.21 -18.01 -10.03
C ASN A 814 1.05 -18.90 -10.07
N SER A 815 2.22 -18.37 -9.68
CA SER A 815 3.45 -19.16 -9.63
C SER A 815 3.26 -20.39 -8.76
N LYS A 816 3.75 -21.53 -9.23
CA LYS A 816 3.64 -22.80 -8.52
C LYS A 816 4.61 -22.82 -7.34
N PHE A 817 4.26 -23.57 -6.30
CA PHE A 817 5.18 -23.78 -5.18
C PHE A 817 6.48 -24.44 -5.68
N GLY A 818 7.62 -23.81 -5.36
CA GLY A 818 8.93 -24.24 -5.84
C GLY A 818 9.44 -23.51 -7.10
N ASP A 819 8.64 -22.65 -7.74
CA ASP A 819 9.15 -21.76 -8.79
C ASP A 819 10.34 -20.95 -8.25
N TRP A 820 11.40 -20.81 -9.06
CA TRP A 820 12.67 -20.14 -8.68
C TRP A 820 13.43 -20.74 -7.48
N SER A 821 13.03 -21.91 -6.98
CA SER A 821 13.79 -22.61 -5.93
C SER A 821 15.07 -23.24 -6.47
N CYS A 822 15.91 -23.74 -5.56
CA CYS A 822 17.19 -24.38 -5.89
C CYS A 822 17.44 -25.61 -5.01
N LEU A 823 18.56 -26.30 -5.20
CA LEU A 823 18.95 -27.45 -4.35
C LEU A 823 19.91 -27.06 -3.21
N ALA A 824 20.38 -25.81 -3.18
CA ALA A 824 21.36 -25.36 -2.18
C ALA A 824 20.78 -25.44 -0.75
N GLN A 825 21.62 -25.67 0.24
CA GLN A 825 21.19 -25.62 1.64
C GLN A 825 21.01 -24.15 2.08
N PRO A 826 19.93 -23.80 2.81
CA PRO A 826 19.76 -22.48 3.40
C PRO A 826 20.88 -22.13 4.39
N CYS A 827 21.22 -20.85 4.48
CA CYS A 827 22.13 -20.32 5.49
C CYS A 827 21.37 -19.41 6.44
N VAL A 828 21.35 -19.76 7.71
CA VAL A 828 20.60 -19.02 8.73
C VAL A 828 21.48 -18.81 9.95
N SER A 829 21.48 -17.59 10.49
CA SER A 829 22.16 -17.26 11.73
C SER A 829 21.29 -17.62 12.94
N PRO A 830 21.84 -18.21 14.02
CA PRO A 830 21.11 -18.42 15.27
C PRO A 830 20.91 -17.13 16.08
N ASN A 831 21.52 -16.02 15.66
CA ASN A 831 21.48 -14.74 16.37
C ASN A 831 20.21 -13.93 16.09
N TRP A 832 19.39 -14.34 15.11
CA TRP A 832 18.19 -13.63 14.71
C TRP A 832 17.00 -14.57 14.50
N PRO A 833 15.79 -14.22 14.98
CA PRO A 833 15.46 -13.02 15.75
C PRO A 833 16.07 -13.07 17.17
N PRO A 834 16.32 -11.91 17.80
CA PRO A 834 16.82 -11.89 19.17
C PRO A 834 15.87 -12.66 20.08
N LYS A 835 16.35 -13.73 20.71
CA LYS A 835 15.53 -14.49 21.66
C LYS A 835 15.16 -13.55 22.81
N ARG A 836 13.86 -13.24 22.98
CA ARG A 836 13.38 -12.65 24.23
C ARG A 836 13.80 -13.63 25.34
N PHE A 837 14.45 -13.11 26.39
CA PHE A 837 15.07 -13.85 27.50
C PHE A 837 14.38 -15.21 27.78
N PRO A 838 15.14 -16.30 27.97
CA PRO A 838 14.55 -17.57 28.38
C PRO A 838 13.80 -17.35 29.70
N HIS A 839 12.54 -17.79 29.77
CA HIS A 839 11.83 -17.92 31.03
C HIS A 839 12.75 -18.62 32.03
N GLY A 840 12.92 -17.98 33.19
CA GLY A 840 13.95 -18.31 34.17
C GLY A 840 14.07 -19.81 34.44
N THR A 841 15.27 -20.31 34.24
CA THR A 841 15.75 -21.58 34.80
C THR A 841 15.52 -21.58 36.31
N GLY A 842 15.09 -22.74 36.82
CA GLY A 842 14.52 -22.95 38.13
C GLY A 842 15.22 -22.27 39.31
N LYS A 843 14.40 -21.76 40.23
CA LYS A 843 14.81 -21.70 41.64
C LYS A 843 14.70 -23.10 42.22
N GLY A 844 15.87 -23.72 42.37
CA GLY A 844 16.07 -24.86 43.25
C GLY A 844 15.77 -24.52 44.71
N ALA A 845 15.55 -25.58 45.47
CA ALA A 845 15.35 -25.60 46.90
C ALA A 845 16.42 -24.82 47.68
N SER A 846 15.97 -24.00 48.64
CA SER A 846 16.63 -23.79 49.93
C SER A 846 15.67 -23.05 50.88
N HIS A 847 15.32 -23.76 51.96
CA HIS A 847 14.51 -23.40 53.13
C HIS A 847 12.98 -23.35 52.98
#